data_AF-A0A423X956-F1
#
_entry.id   AF-A0A423X956-F1
#
_cell.length_a   1.000
_cell.length_b   1.000
_cell.length_c   1.000
_cell.angle_alpha   90.00
_cell.angle_beta   90.00
_cell.angle_gamma   90.00
#
_symmetry.space_group_name_H-M   'P 1'
#
loop_
_entity.id
_entity.type
_entity.pdbx_description
1 polymer ?
#
loop_
_entity_poly.entity_id
_entity_poly.type
_entity_poly.pdbx_seq_one_letter_code
_entity_poly.pdbx_strand_id
1 'polypeptide(L)'
;MRSGRAFLFAALASLAAACGHHQHDDHEWTAEELAELEHKWGMEWPFSGIGSFAHLKHVKCLTDPTHLFDIAIVGAPFDTAVSYRPGARFGPRAIRHASSRQTSFRGFNPRAGMNPYQNWATILDCGDIPVMPMDNAVAIQQMTEAFMELGSRNPVSPLLQRPKLITLGGDHSLALPALRALNKIYGKPLRVLHFDAHLDTWHPEKYPSSWPSEQAHFNHGSMFWLAGNEGLLVNDTARPSVHAGLRTRLSGNGWDDFEDDTAQNWLRVVADDIDDLGTSGVVKAILDAIPPEDPVYLSVDIDVLDPAFAPGTGTPEPGGWTTRELIRILRGIEGLNVVGADVVEVSPAYQGQGEETALAAAQVVYEMLSSIVKRGMGEMAIQELAERVKPAGDSSYVDTDVGLDDASADGSESKPYKSLAYAMIQNIERPATKYLSRSSKTGDDPAAALQWKEPAKSAVKKATSAVDAHKKKLAKLAASAGAEEEARKQRLKNLEDAKKIKIEQDSSLPEAKKMRIDDKSVELGEGDKQGARVQVSGRIHRLRPQKQATFITLIDGYGHLQCIIPAGSLTQTYDALTFAQGTSMTLYGQMKKAPEGAKVPDNRELHVDYYEVLGSAPTDLDAITNKVSSTQDPWESDMLDNRHLVLRGDKASSVMKLRSEVDYAFRHIYKQLKIRQVSPPALVQTQVEGGSTLFGFNYYGEDSYLTQSSQLYLETVLPSMGNVYCIEKSFRAEKSLTRRHLSEYTHIEAELDFITFEDLLTHLEEMICGVVDMVLADPEMAAVIKQLNPGFEKPSRPFMRMKYTDAIDWLNAQDPPILNEEGNPHVFGDDIAEAAERKMTDTINKPILLTHFPVEIKAFYMKKDPNDLRVTESVDVLMPNVGEIVGGSMRMEGYEELDAAFKKHGIDPAPYYWYMDQRKYGTSPHGGYGLGLERFLAWLANQHTVRTCCMYPRFMGRCKP
;
A
#
# COMPACT_ATOMS: atom_id res chain seq x y z
N MET A 1 52.89 -49.06 -36.52
CA MET A 1 54.21 -49.38 -35.92
C MET A 1 54.40 -48.48 -34.71
N ARG A 2 54.67 -49.12 -33.56
CA ARG A 2 55.19 -48.48 -32.34
C ARG A 2 56.58 -47.90 -32.62
N SER A 3 56.93 -46.81 -31.93
CA SER A 3 58.26 -46.44 -31.43
C SER A 3 58.19 -44.97 -31.00
N GLY A 4 58.59 -44.49 -29.82
CA GLY A 4 59.48 -44.98 -28.77
C GLY A 4 60.17 -43.74 -28.18
N ARG A 5 59.70 -43.24 -27.02
CA ARG A 5 60.36 -43.22 -25.70
C ARG A 5 61.49 -42.21 -25.47
N ALA A 6 61.27 -41.42 -24.40
CA ALA A 6 62.20 -41.07 -23.30
C ALA A 6 63.25 -39.96 -23.51
N PHE A 7 63.09 -38.83 -22.79
CA PHE A 7 63.82 -38.48 -21.54
C PHE A 7 63.69 -36.96 -21.25
N LEU A 8 63.02 -36.60 -20.15
CA LEU A 8 63.49 -35.61 -19.17
C LEU A 8 62.59 -35.68 -17.91
N PHE A 9 63.00 -36.52 -16.97
CA PHE A 9 62.52 -36.60 -15.59
C PHE A 9 63.76 -36.26 -14.72
N ALA A 10 63.55 -35.50 -13.63
CA ALA A 10 64.50 -35.15 -12.56
C ALA A 10 64.99 -33.68 -12.52
N ALA A 11 64.10 -32.78 -12.06
CA ALA A 11 64.44 -31.63 -11.24
C ALA A 11 63.16 -31.08 -10.57
N LEU A 12 62.73 -31.71 -9.48
CA LEU A 12 62.01 -31.13 -8.32
C LEU A 12 61.68 -32.26 -7.34
N ALA A 13 62.74 -32.98 -6.94
CA ALA A 13 62.77 -33.90 -5.83
C ALA A 13 63.32 -33.13 -4.61
N SER A 14 62.46 -32.34 -3.97
CA SER A 14 62.73 -31.72 -2.67
C SER A 14 61.43 -31.19 -2.06
N LEU A 15 60.48 -32.07 -1.75
CA LEU A 15 59.39 -31.84 -0.77
C LEU A 15 58.54 -33.11 -0.49
N ALA A 16 59.11 -34.30 -0.65
CA ALA A 16 58.49 -35.56 -0.22
C ALA A 16 59.07 -36.00 1.13
N ALA A 17 58.81 -35.23 2.19
CA ALA A 17 59.03 -35.61 3.59
C ALA A 17 58.38 -34.59 4.54
N ALA A 18 57.04 -34.48 4.54
CA ALA A 18 56.24 -34.02 5.69
C ALA A 18 54.74 -34.13 5.38
N CYS A 19 53.99 -34.70 6.33
CA CYS A 19 52.53 -34.74 6.43
C CYS A 19 51.84 -35.70 5.45
N GLY A 20 51.30 -36.85 5.83
CA GLY A 20 50.60 -37.17 7.08
C GLY A 20 49.11 -37.32 6.76
N HIS A 21 48.57 -38.52 6.99
CA HIS A 21 47.16 -38.86 7.17
C HIS A 21 46.11 -37.79 6.80
N HIS A 22 45.28 -38.05 5.81
CA HIS A 22 43.87 -37.68 5.91
C HIS A 22 43.02 -38.89 5.51
N GLN A 23 42.46 -39.52 6.54
CA GLN A 23 41.19 -40.24 6.42
C GLN A 23 40.23 -39.29 5.70
N HIS A 24 39.62 -39.74 4.61
CA HIS A 24 38.37 -39.13 4.17
C HIS A 24 37.35 -39.47 5.26
N ASP A 25 37.06 -38.50 6.13
CA ASP A 25 35.89 -38.55 6.98
C ASP A 25 34.67 -38.45 6.06
N ASP A 26 34.00 -39.57 5.82
CA ASP A 26 32.62 -39.59 5.33
C ASP A 26 31.74 -39.02 6.44
N HIS A 27 31.73 -37.70 6.57
CA HIS A 27 30.84 -37.00 7.48
C HIS A 27 29.40 -37.15 6.96
N GLU A 28 28.64 -38.05 7.55
CA GLU A 28 27.19 -38.12 7.37
C GLU A 28 26.56 -36.89 8.04
N TRP A 29 26.02 -36.00 7.21
CA TRP A 29 25.32 -34.81 7.69
C TRP A 29 24.06 -35.21 8.47
N THR A 30 23.96 -34.72 9.69
CA THR A 30 22.74 -34.87 10.49
C THR A 30 21.62 -34.00 9.93
N ALA A 31 20.35 -34.34 10.23
CA ALA A 31 19.21 -33.52 9.83
C ALA A 31 19.26 -32.10 10.40
N GLU A 32 19.85 -31.95 11.59
CA GLU A 32 20.04 -30.67 12.27
C GLU A 32 21.08 -29.80 11.54
N GLU A 33 22.21 -30.38 11.12
CA GLU A 33 23.24 -29.68 10.33
C GLU A 33 22.71 -29.25 8.96
N LEU A 34 21.93 -30.12 8.29
CA LEU A 34 21.27 -29.77 7.02
C LEU A 34 20.25 -28.64 7.20
N ALA A 35 19.47 -28.66 8.29
CA ALA A 35 18.53 -27.59 8.61
C ALA A 35 19.25 -26.26 8.93
N GLU A 36 20.40 -26.31 9.60
CA GLU A 36 21.22 -25.12 9.87
C GLU A 36 21.81 -24.53 8.59
N LEU A 37 22.30 -25.37 7.66
CA LEU A 37 22.77 -24.93 6.36
C LEU A 37 21.64 -24.27 5.55
N GLU A 38 20.45 -24.89 5.53
CA GLU A 38 19.28 -24.33 4.87
C GLU A 38 18.87 -22.98 5.49
N HIS A 39 18.91 -22.86 6.82
CA HIS A 39 18.58 -21.60 7.49
C HIS A 39 19.57 -20.47 7.15
N LYS A 40 20.87 -20.78 7.03
CA LYS A 40 21.92 -19.78 6.74
C LYS A 40 21.98 -19.39 5.26
N TRP A 41 21.77 -20.36 4.35
CA TRP A 41 22.11 -20.20 2.94
C TRP A 41 20.94 -20.48 1.97
N GLY A 42 19.81 -21.00 2.45
CA GLY A 42 18.65 -21.35 1.62
C GLY A 42 17.79 -20.15 1.18
N MET A 43 17.97 -18.98 1.79
CA MET A 43 17.23 -17.77 1.41
C MET A 43 17.89 -17.07 0.22
N GLU A 44 17.15 -16.95 -0.88
CA GLU A 44 17.55 -16.19 -2.06
C GLU A 44 16.92 -14.79 -2.09
N TRP A 45 17.74 -13.79 -2.40
CA TRP A 45 17.24 -12.45 -2.73
C TRP A 45 16.59 -12.45 -4.12
N PRO A 46 15.65 -11.51 -4.41
CA PRO A 46 15.01 -11.37 -5.72
C PRO A 46 15.94 -11.18 -6.94
N PHE A 47 17.24 -11.02 -6.73
CA PHE A 47 18.25 -10.79 -7.76
C PHE A 47 19.33 -11.90 -7.78
N SER A 48 19.15 -12.98 -7.03
CA SER A 48 20.10 -14.09 -6.89
C SER A 48 19.41 -15.43 -7.05
N GLY A 49 20.14 -16.48 -7.45
CA GLY A 49 19.59 -17.83 -7.55
C GLY A 49 19.29 -18.29 -8.97
N ILE A 50 18.62 -19.44 -9.07
CA ILE A 50 18.17 -19.98 -10.37
C ILE A 50 16.95 -19.18 -10.83
N GLY A 51 16.91 -18.80 -12.11
CA GLY A 51 15.79 -18.08 -12.71
C GLY A 51 14.54 -18.94 -12.92
N SER A 52 13.95 -19.48 -11.85
CA SER A 52 12.63 -20.10 -11.83
C SER A 52 11.53 -19.07 -11.55
N PHE A 53 10.28 -19.41 -11.83
CA PHE A 53 9.15 -18.57 -11.51
C PHE A 53 9.06 -18.35 -9.99
N ALA A 54 9.06 -17.10 -9.54
CA ALA A 54 8.94 -16.72 -8.13
C ALA A 54 9.94 -17.39 -7.17
N HIS A 55 11.11 -17.81 -7.68
CA HIS A 55 12.08 -18.64 -6.93
C HIS A 55 11.48 -19.95 -6.39
N LEU A 56 10.45 -20.48 -7.06
CA LEU A 56 9.90 -21.78 -6.74
C LEU A 56 10.94 -22.87 -7.02
N LYS A 57 10.84 -23.99 -6.29
CA LYS A 57 11.72 -25.14 -6.48
C LYS A 57 11.65 -25.60 -7.94
N HIS A 58 12.79 -25.51 -8.62
CA HIS A 58 12.91 -25.98 -10.00
C HIS A 58 13.16 -27.48 -10.04
N VAL A 59 12.36 -28.20 -10.82
CA VAL A 59 12.52 -29.63 -11.10
C VAL A 59 12.30 -29.85 -12.58
N LYS A 60 13.13 -30.65 -13.25
CA LYS A 60 12.84 -31.08 -14.63
C LYS A 60 11.78 -32.18 -14.63
N CYS A 61 10.52 -31.81 -14.39
CA CYS A 61 9.44 -32.75 -14.09
C CYS A 61 9.27 -33.83 -15.16
N LEU A 62 9.39 -33.49 -16.47
CA LEU A 62 9.25 -34.46 -17.58
C LEU A 62 10.30 -35.58 -17.55
N THR A 63 11.44 -35.36 -16.88
CA THR A 63 12.51 -36.37 -16.73
C THR A 63 12.63 -36.91 -15.31
N ASP A 64 11.94 -36.31 -14.34
CA ASP A 64 11.90 -36.72 -12.95
C ASP A 64 10.44 -36.84 -12.48
N PRO A 65 9.81 -38.02 -12.67
CA PRO A 65 8.43 -38.24 -12.29
C PRO A 65 8.21 -38.44 -10.79
N THR A 66 9.27 -38.47 -9.97
CA THR A 66 9.17 -38.77 -8.54
C THR A 66 8.67 -37.58 -7.71
N HIS A 67 8.87 -36.37 -8.22
CA HIS A 67 8.39 -35.15 -7.60
C HIS A 67 6.92 -34.89 -7.98
N LEU A 68 6.03 -35.08 -7.02
CA LEU A 68 4.61 -34.75 -7.15
C LEU A 68 4.39 -33.24 -6.90
N PHE A 69 3.34 -32.69 -7.49
CA PHE A 69 2.94 -31.29 -7.36
C PHE A 69 1.42 -31.16 -7.47
N ASP A 70 0.86 -30.10 -6.89
CA ASP A 70 -0.55 -29.71 -7.07
C ASP A 70 -0.70 -28.76 -8.26
N ILE A 71 0.29 -27.88 -8.44
CA ILE A 71 0.34 -26.92 -9.53
C ILE A 71 1.76 -26.95 -10.13
N ALA A 72 1.87 -27.14 -11.44
CA ALA A 72 3.12 -27.03 -12.17
C ALA A 72 3.16 -25.76 -13.01
N ILE A 73 4.21 -24.97 -12.85
CA ILE A 73 4.60 -23.93 -13.80
C ILE A 73 5.46 -24.57 -14.88
N VAL A 74 5.05 -24.48 -16.15
CA VAL A 74 5.75 -25.11 -17.27
C VAL A 74 5.96 -24.10 -18.39
N GLY A 75 7.16 -24.02 -18.96
CA GLY A 75 7.39 -23.15 -20.12
C GLY A 75 7.21 -23.91 -21.44
N ALA A 76 6.65 -23.24 -22.45
CA ALA A 76 6.52 -23.77 -23.81
C ALA A 76 7.20 -22.83 -24.82
N PRO A 77 8.54 -22.90 -24.97
CA PRO A 77 9.29 -21.99 -25.84
C PRO A 77 9.07 -22.28 -27.35
N PHE A 78 7.96 -21.82 -27.91
CA PHE A 78 7.52 -22.07 -29.29
C PHE A 78 6.95 -20.80 -29.93
N ASP A 79 7.28 -20.48 -31.18
CA ASP A 79 6.65 -19.33 -31.89
C ASP A 79 6.66 -19.48 -33.42
N THR A 80 6.59 -20.72 -33.94
CA THR A 80 6.65 -20.98 -35.39
C THR A 80 5.27 -21.06 -36.04
N ALA A 81 4.20 -20.82 -35.29
CA ALA A 81 2.82 -20.75 -35.77
C ALA A 81 2.31 -19.30 -35.91
N VAL A 82 3.19 -18.30 -35.79
CA VAL A 82 2.84 -16.87 -35.84
C VAL A 82 2.65 -16.30 -37.24
N SER A 83 1.88 -15.21 -37.34
CA SER A 83 1.64 -14.48 -38.60
C SER A 83 2.34 -13.11 -38.72
N TYR A 84 2.58 -12.39 -37.61
CA TYR A 84 3.17 -11.05 -37.63
C TYR A 84 4.57 -10.96 -37.02
N ARG A 85 4.71 -10.90 -35.68
CA ARG A 85 6.02 -10.80 -35.03
C ARG A 85 6.43 -12.11 -34.34
N PRO A 86 7.63 -12.64 -34.61
CA PRO A 86 8.19 -13.74 -33.82
C PRO A 86 8.86 -13.20 -32.54
N GLY A 87 9.15 -14.08 -31.58
CA GLY A 87 9.93 -13.79 -30.38
C GLY A 87 9.33 -14.37 -29.09
N ALA A 88 8.08 -14.82 -29.13
CA ALA A 88 7.38 -15.39 -27.98
C ALA A 88 8.02 -16.68 -27.43
N ARG A 89 8.87 -17.37 -28.22
CA ARG A 89 9.66 -18.51 -27.74
C ARG A 89 10.62 -18.17 -26.58
N PHE A 90 10.96 -16.88 -26.42
CA PHE A 90 11.80 -16.40 -25.31
C PHE A 90 10.98 -15.90 -24.11
N GLY A 91 9.65 -15.82 -24.24
CA GLY A 91 8.70 -15.45 -23.21
C GLY A 91 8.83 -16.25 -21.90
N PRO A 92 8.95 -17.60 -21.91
CA PRO A 92 9.01 -18.37 -20.67
C PRO A 92 10.17 -17.93 -19.76
N ARG A 93 11.34 -17.64 -20.35
CA ARG A 93 12.51 -17.15 -19.62
C ARG A 93 12.28 -15.73 -19.10
N ALA A 94 11.69 -14.86 -19.90
CA ALA A 94 11.43 -13.47 -19.52
C ALA A 94 10.41 -13.37 -18.37
N ILE A 95 9.33 -14.16 -18.42
CA ILE A 95 8.30 -14.19 -17.36
C ILE A 95 8.90 -14.67 -16.04
N ARG A 96 9.73 -15.73 -16.06
CA ARG A 96 10.45 -16.19 -14.86
C ARG A 96 11.35 -15.09 -14.30
N HIS A 97 12.12 -14.41 -15.15
CA HIS A 97 12.97 -13.31 -14.72
C HIS A 97 12.16 -12.18 -14.05
N ALA A 98 11.09 -11.74 -14.70
CA ALA A 98 10.21 -10.68 -14.21
C ALA A 98 9.50 -11.05 -12.89
N SER A 99 9.26 -12.34 -12.64
CA SER A 99 8.63 -12.84 -11.42
C SER A 99 9.54 -12.83 -10.18
N SER A 100 10.82 -12.52 -10.31
CA SER A 100 11.82 -12.68 -9.23
C SER A 100 11.50 -11.89 -7.95
N ARG A 101 10.72 -10.81 -8.06
CA ARG A 101 10.24 -10.03 -6.90
C ARG A 101 9.13 -10.71 -6.10
N GLN A 102 8.51 -11.76 -6.64
CA GLN A 102 7.36 -12.45 -6.07
C GLN A 102 7.77 -13.70 -5.26
N THR A 103 8.89 -13.67 -4.51
CA THR A 103 9.37 -14.85 -3.77
C THR A 103 8.34 -15.35 -2.74
N SER A 104 8.47 -16.60 -2.28
CA SER A 104 7.61 -17.14 -1.21
C SER A 104 7.58 -16.25 0.04
N PHE A 105 8.70 -15.59 0.38
CA PHE A 105 8.79 -14.60 1.47
C PHE A 105 8.01 -13.31 1.19
N ARG A 106 7.94 -12.85 -0.07
CA ARG A 106 7.18 -11.66 -0.51
C ARG A 106 5.96 -12.03 -1.36
N GLY A 107 5.38 -13.18 -1.11
CA GLY A 107 4.29 -13.76 -1.91
C GLY A 107 2.89 -13.41 -1.44
N PHE A 108 2.73 -12.76 -0.28
CA PHE A 108 1.42 -12.49 0.31
C PHE A 108 0.56 -11.58 -0.58
N ASN A 109 -0.61 -12.08 -1.01
CA ASN A 109 -1.59 -11.32 -1.77
C ASN A 109 -2.58 -10.65 -0.80
N PRO A 110 -2.47 -9.33 -0.53
CA PRO A 110 -3.32 -8.67 0.46
C PRO A 110 -4.80 -8.64 0.08
N ARG A 111 -5.12 -8.75 -1.22
CA ARG A 111 -6.51 -8.80 -1.69
C ARG A 111 -7.12 -10.18 -1.45
N ALA A 112 -6.37 -11.24 -1.74
CA ALA A 112 -6.82 -12.60 -1.47
C ALA A 112 -6.72 -12.97 0.02
N GLY A 113 -5.95 -12.22 0.81
CA GLY A 113 -5.74 -12.46 2.24
C GLY A 113 -4.86 -13.68 2.51
N MET A 114 -4.05 -14.10 1.54
CA MET A 114 -3.24 -15.33 1.62
C MET A 114 -1.99 -15.25 0.74
N ASN A 115 -0.98 -16.05 1.07
CA ASN A 115 0.20 -16.25 0.25
C ASN A 115 0.02 -17.54 -0.57
N PRO A 116 -0.14 -17.49 -1.91
CA PRO A 116 -0.40 -18.68 -2.71
C PRO A 116 0.78 -19.66 -2.73
N TYR A 117 2.01 -19.16 -2.53
CA TYR A 117 3.23 -19.99 -2.52
C TYR A 117 3.48 -20.71 -1.19
N GLN A 118 2.78 -20.30 -0.12
CA GLN A 118 2.93 -20.86 1.23
C GLN A 118 1.55 -21.28 1.77
N ASN A 119 0.77 -21.97 0.94
CA ASN A 119 -0.56 -22.45 1.28
C ASN A 119 -0.65 -23.98 1.14
N TRP A 120 -1.86 -24.52 0.98
CA TRP A 120 -2.08 -25.96 0.84
C TRP A 120 -1.43 -26.58 -0.41
N ALA A 121 -1.26 -25.80 -1.48
CA ALA A 121 -0.80 -26.31 -2.78
C ALA A 121 0.73 -26.39 -2.85
N THR A 122 1.25 -27.55 -3.24
CA THR A 122 2.65 -27.73 -3.63
C THR A 122 2.84 -27.24 -5.06
N ILE A 123 3.57 -26.14 -5.21
CA ILE A 123 3.80 -25.50 -6.51
C ILE A 123 5.27 -25.70 -6.93
N LEU A 124 5.51 -26.27 -8.11
CA LEU A 124 6.84 -26.48 -8.67
C LEU A 124 7.01 -25.73 -10.00
N ASP A 125 8.23 -25.24 -10.25
CA ASP A 125 8.64 -24.86 -11.61
C ASP A 125 9.21 -26.08 -12.32
N CYS A 126 8.44 -26.62 -13.26
CA CYS A 126 8.73 -27.85 -13.98
C CYS A 126 9.71 -27.68 -15.15
N GLY A 127 10.27 -26.48 -15.34
CA GLY A 127 11.12 -26.15 -16.47
C GLY A 127 10.36 -26.00 -17.77
N ASP A 128 11.05 -26.21 -18.88
CA ASP A 128 10.50 -26.03 -20.23
C ASP A 128 10.25 -27.37 -20.92
N ILE A 129 9.19 -27.42 -21.73
CA ILE A 129 8.98 -28.48 -22.71
C ILE A 129 10.06 -28.32 -23.79
N PRO A 130 10.78 -29.39 -24.18
CA PRO A 130 11.79 -29.33 -25.24
C PRO A 130 11.14 -29.33 -26.62
N VAL A 131 10.40 -28.27 -26.95
CA VAL A 131 9.60 -28.15 -28.18
C VAL A 131 10.50 -28.02 -29.42
N MET A 132 10.18 -28.78 -30.47
CA MET A 132 10.87 -28.75 -31.76
C MET A 132 10.69 -27.39 -32.47
N PRO A 133 11.76 -26.65 -32.78
CA PRO A 133 11.63 -25.29 -33.34
C PRO A 133 11.50 -25.24 -34.86
N MET A 134 11.44 -26.39 -35.56
CA MET A 134 11.49 -26.44 -37.04
C MET A 134 10.35 -27.24 -37.68
N ASP A 135 9.53 -27.94 -36.89
CA ASP A 135 8.44 -28.78 -37.39
C ASP A 135 7.25 -28.66 -36.46
N ASN A 136 6.21 -27.95 -36.94
CA ASN A 136 5.00 -27.67 -36.17
C ASN A 136 4.25 -28.97 -35.81
N ALA A 137 4.26 -29.99 -36.67
CA ALA A 137 3.56 -31.24 -36.40
C ALA A 137 4.21 -31.99 -35.23
N VAL A 138 5.55 -32.04 -35.21
CA VAL A 138 6.30 -32.63 -34.09
C VAL A 138 6.14 -31.79 -32.83
N ALA A 139 6.19 -30.46 -32.93
CA ALA A 139 6.03 -29.57 -31.79
C ALA A 139 4.67 -29.74 -31.10
N ILE A 140 3.58 -29.79 -31.87
CA ILE A 140 2.24 -30.08 -31.37
C ILE A 140 2.21 -31.41 -30.61
N GLN A 141 2.76 -32.47 -31.21
CA GLN A 141 2.79 -33.79 -30.59
C GLN A 141 3.56 -33.76 -29.26
N GLN A 142 4.75 -33.15 -29.24
CA GLN A 142 5.57 -33.03 -28.03
C GLN A 142 4.85 -32.26 -26.92
N MET A 143 4.20 -31.14 -27.25
CA MET A 143 3.43 -30.36 -26.28
C MET A 143 2.25 -31.16 -25.75
N THR A 144 1.47 -31.83 -26.62
CA THR A 144 0.33 -32.67 -26.19
C THR A 144 0.79 -33.81 -25.28
N GLU A 145 1.88 -34.51 -25.62
CA GLU A 145 2.43 -35.59 -24.79
C GLU A 145 2.94 -35.07 -23.44
N ALA A 146 3.62 -33.92 -23.41
CA ALA A 146 4.10 -33.29 -22.19
C ALA A 146 2.96 -32.86 -21.26
N PHE A 147 1.95 -32.15 -21.79
CA PHE A 147 0.77 -31.77 -21.00
C PHE A 147 -0.01 -32.99 -20.52
N MET A 148 -0.08 -34.05 -21.34
CA MET A 148 -0.71 -35.29 -20.96
C MET A 148 0.02 -35.99 -19.82
N GLU A 149 1.33 -36.09 -19.91
CA GLU A 149 2.18 -36.73 -18.89
C GLU A 149 2.05 -35.99 -17.56
N LEU A 150 2.29 -34.68 -17.54
CA LEU A 150 2.25 -33.85 -16.33
C LEU A 150 0.84 -33.78 -15.71
N GLY A 151 -0.18 -33.57 -16.55
CA GLY A 151 -1.58 -33.42 -16.09
C GLY A 151 -2.25 -34.72 -15.65
N SER A 152 -1.71 -35.89 -16.04
CA SER A 152 -2.24 -37.20 -15.63
C SER A 152 -1.68 -37.69 -14.30
N ARG A 153 -0.67 -37.02 -13.73
CA ARG A 153 -0.05 -37.40 -12.45
C ARG A 153 -1.03 -37.28 -11.29
N ASN A 154 -0.67 -37.91 -10.18
CA ASN A 154 -1.37 -37.70 -8.91
C ASN A 154 -0.90 -36.38 -8.28
N PRO A 155 -1.82 -35.53 -7.82
CA PRO A 155 -1.46 -34.35 -7.05
C PRO A 155 -0.92 -34.73 -5.66
N VAL A 156 -0.25 -33.80 -4.99
CA VAL A 156 0.25 -34.00 -3.60
C VAL A 156 -0.92 -33.96 -2.63
N SER A 157 -1.83 -33.01 -2.85
CA SER A 157 -3.01 -32.79 -2.05
C SER A 157 -4.19 -33.64 -2.55
N PRO A 158 -4.94 -34.30 -1.63
CA PRO A 158 -6.14 -35.05 -2.00
C PRO A 158 -7.30 -34.18 -2.47
N LEU A 159 -7.17 -32.84 -2.36
CA LEU A 159 -8.20 -31.87 -2.77
C LEU A 159 -8.40 -31.84 -4.29
N LEU A 160 -7.32 -32.08 -5.03
CA LEU A 160 -7.36 -32.08 -6.47
C LEU A 160 -7.55 -33.50 -6.98
N GLN A 161 -8.43 -33.66 -7.97
CA GLN A 161 -8.47 -34.91 -8.73
C GLN A 161 -7.25 -35.06 -9.64
N ARG A 162 -6.73 -33.93 -10.14
CA ARG A 162 -5.63 -33.82 -11.09
C ARG A 162 -4.84 -32.53 -10.82
N PRO A 163 -3.51 -32.53 -10.98
CA PRO A 163 -2.71 -31.33 -10.86
C PRO A 163 -3.12 -30.30 -11.92
N LYS A 164 -2.88 -29.02 -11.61
CA LYS A 164 -3.13 -27.91 -12.54
C LYS A 164 -1.82 -27.53 -13.24
N LEU A 165 -1.90 -27.23 -14.53
CA LEU A 165 -0.75 -26.77 -15.30
C LEU A 165 -0.95 -25.29 -15.63
N ILE A 166 0.06 -24.46 -15.36
CA ILE A 166 0.13 -23.07 -15.82
C ILE A 166 1.30 -22.95 -16.78
N THR A 167 0.99 -22.68 -18.04
CA THR A 167 1.98 -22.58 -19.11
C THR A 167 2.49 -21.16 -19.27
N LEU A 168 3.79 -20.99 -19.41
CA LEU A 168 4.46 -19.71 -19.64
C LEU A 168 4.94 -19.59 -21.08
N GLY A 169 4.62 -18.46 -21.72
CA GLY A 169 5.16 -18.03 -23.00
C GLY A 169 4.80 -18.93 -24.17
N GLY A 170 5.48 -18.68 -25.30
CA GLY A 170 5.15 -19.26 -26.59
C GLY A 170 4.07 -18.48 -27.33
N ASP A 171 3.88 -18.78 -28.62
CA ASP A 171 2.74 -18.27 -29.40
C ASP A 171 1.43 -18.92 -28.95
N HIS A 172 0.30 -18.32 -29.29
CA HIS A 172 -1.01 -18.76 -28.77
C HIS A 172 -1.44 -20.14 -29.27
N SER A 173 -0.79 -20.69 -30.28
CA SER A 173 -1.15 -22.00 -30.83
C SER A 173 -0.99 -23.15 -29.82
N LEU A 174 -0.25 -22.95 -28.72
CA LEU A 174 -0.06 -23.92 -27.64
C LEU A 174 -1.34 -24.29 -26.88
N ALA A 175 -2.40 -23.47 -26.99
CA ALA A 175 -3.69 -23.75 -26.37
C ALA A 175 -4.30 -25.06 -26.90
N LEU A 176 -4.17 -25.36 -28.21
CA LEU A 176 -4.71 -26.59 -28.80
C LEU A 176 -4.07 -27.87 -28.22
N PRO A 177 -2.73 -28.01 -28.16
CA PRO A 177 -2.10 -29.13 -27.45
C PRO A 177 -2.55 -29.29 -26.00
N ALA A 178 -2.72 -28.19 -25.26
CA ALA A 178 -3.19 -28.22 -23.87
C ALA A 178 -4.65 -28.71 -23.78
N LEU A 179 -5.53 -28.21 -24.64
CA LEU A 179 -6.93 -28.63 -24.72
C LEU A 179 -7.07 -30.11 -25.07
N ARG A 180 -6.28 -30.63 -26.03
CA ARG A 180 -6.25 -32.06 -26.38
C ARG A 180 -5.88 -32.93 -25.18
N ALA A 181 -4.85 -32.52 -24.43
CA ALA A 181 -4.41 -33.22 -23.24
C ALA A 181 -5.49 -33.18 -22.14
N LEU A 182 -5.98 -31.99 -21.80
CA LEU A 182 -6.96 -31.81 -20.72
C LEU A 182 -8.30 -32.50 -21.03
N ASN A 183 -8.78 -32.47 -22.28
CA ASN A 183 -9.97 -33.20 -22.70
C ASN A 183 -9.83 -34.70 -22.42
N LYS A 184 -8.65 -35.28 -22.68
CA LYS A 184 -8.37 -36.69 -22.40
C LYS A 184 -8.20 -36.99 -20.90
N ILE A 185 -7.59 -36.09 -20.11
CA ILE A 185 -7.46 -36.23 -18.65
C ILE A 185 -8.83 -36.20 -17.96
N TYR A 186 -9.69 -35.26 -18.35
CA TYR A 186 -10.99 -35.04 -17.72
C TYR A 186 -12.13 -35.86 -18.36
N GLY A 187 -11.90 -36.43 -19.55
CA GLY A 187 -12.86 -37.25 -20.27
C GLY A 187 -14.08 -36.49 -20.78
N LYS A 188 -14.00 -35.16 -20.89
CA LYS A 188 -15.09 -34.30 -21.35
C LYS A 188 -14.58 -33.02 -22.01
N PRO A 189 -15.38 -32.39 -22.90
CA PRO A 189 -15.09 -31.07 -23.45
C PRO A 189 -14.92 -30.00 -22.38
N LEU A 190 -14.13 -28.98 -22.71
CA LEU A 190 -13.75 -27.89 -21.84
C LEU A 190 -14.43 -26.59 -22.27
N ARG A 191 -14.51 -25.64 -21.35
CA ARG A 191 -14.80 -24.24 -21.68
C ARG A 191 -13.51 -23.47 -21.75
N VAL A 192 -13.45 -22.49 -22.66
CA VAL A 192 -12.31 -21.58 -22.72
C VAL A 192 -12.76 -20.20 -22.28
N LEU A 193 -11.96 -19.59 -21.41
CA LEU A 193 -11.99 -18.17 -21.16
C LEU A 193 -10.73 -17.58 -21.77
N HIS A 194 -10.91 -16.85 -22.87
CA HIS A 194 -9.87 -16.34 -23.75
C HIS A 194 -9.74 -14.83 -23.58
N PHE A 195 -8.64 -14.38 -22.99
CA PHE A 195 -8.30 -12.96 -22.94
C PHE A 195 -7.32 -12.64 -24.05
N ASP A 196 -7.75 -11.87 -25.05
CA ASP A 196 -6.99 -11.58 -26.26
C ASP A 196 -7.61 -10.38 -27.00
N ALA A 197 -6.80 -9.67 -27.78
CA ALA A 197 -7.27 -8.73 -28.79
C ALA A 197 -7.96 -9.43 -29.99
N HIS A 198 -7.61 -10.69 -30.29
CA HIS A 198 -7.95 -11.50 -31.46
C HIS A 198 -8.96 -12.63 -31.16
N LEU A 199 -9.65 -13.08 -32.22
CA LEU A 199 -10.68 -14.11 -32.11
C LEU A 199 -10.09 -15.51 -31.97
N ASP A 200 -9.02 -15.81 -32.72
CA ASP A 200 -8.36 -17.11 -32.74
C ASP A 200 -9.21 -18.33 -33.09
N THR A 201 -10.43 -18.07 -33.58
CA THR A 201 -11.42 -19.00 -34.10
C THR A 201 -11.48 -18.95 -35.63
N TRP A 202 -10.45 -18.44 -36.30
CA TRP A 202 -10.45 -18.26 -37.75
C TRP A 202 -10.36 -19.60 -38.47
N HIS A 203 -11.18 -19.74 -39.52
CA HIS A 203 -10.98 -20.84 -40.47
C HIS A 203 -9.58 -20.72 -41.10
N PRO A 204 -8.78 -21.81 -41.19
CA PRO A 204 -7.44 -21.77 -41.75
C PRO A 204 -7.30 -21.07 -43.12
N GLU A 205 -8.30 -21.22 -43.99
CA GLU A 205 -8.32 -20.60 -45.33
C GLU A 205 -8.49 -19.07 -45.32
N LYS A 206 -8.86 -18.47 -44.18
CA LYS A 206 -8.97 -17.01 -44.06
C LYS A 206 -7.59 -16.34 -44.00
N TYR A 207 -6.53 -17.10 -43.72
CA TYR A 207 -5.16 -16.64 -43.95
C TYR A 207 -4.82 -16.75 -45.43
N PRO A 208 -4.65 -15.62 -46.15
CA PRO A 208 -4.49 -15.64 -47.60
C PRO A 208 -3.19 -16.34 -47.98
N SER A 209 -3.29 -17.49 -48.65
CA SER A 209 -2.15 -18.19 -49.22
C SER A 209 -2.45 -18.61 -50.66
N SER A 210 -1.55 -18.27 -51.59
CA SER A 210 -1.58 -18.80 -52.96
C SER A 210 -1.04 -20.24 -53.04
N TRP A 211 -0.52 -20.78 -51.94
CA TRP A 211 0.11 -22.09 -51.82
C TRP A 211 -0.46 -22.82 -50.59
N PRO A 212 -1.68 -23.40 -50.70
CA PRO A 212 -2.30 -24.06 -49.56
C PRO A 212 -1.47 -25.27 -49.15
N SER A 213 -1.35 -25.49 -47.83
CA SER A 213 -0.73 -26.68 -47.26
C SER A 213 -1.43 -27.02 -45.95
N GLU A 214 -1.63 -28.32 -45.69
CA GLU A 214 -2.23 -28.76 -44.44
C GLU A 214 -1.41 -28.32 -43.22
N GLN A 215 -0.09 -28.19 -43.38
CA GLN A 215 0.81 -27.71 -42.33
C GLN A 215 0.53 -26.26 -41.93
N ALA A 216 0.11 -25.41 -42.86
CA ALA A 216 -0.24 -24.02 -42.58
C ALA A 216 -1.58 -23.86 -41.85
N HIS A 217 -2.39 -24.93 -41.78
CA HIS A 217 -3.67 -24.88 -41.06
C HIS A 217 -3.49 -24.77 -39.55
N PHE A 218 -2.34 -25.19 -39.01
CA PHE A 218 -1.99 -24.93 -37.63
C PHE A 218 -1.23 -23.61 -37.54
N ASN A 219 -1.91 -22.60 -37.02
CA ASN A 219 -1.35 -21.28 -36.74
C ASN A 219 -1.99 -20.71 -35.47
N HIS A 220 -1.43 -19.61 -34.98
CA HIS A 220 -1.85 -18.96 -33.73
C HIS A 220 -3.29 -18.45 -33.73
N GLY A 221 -3.97 -18.34 -34.87
CA GLY A 221 -5.31 -17.74 -34.94
C GLY A 221 -6.40 -18.69 -35.42
N SER A 222 -6.07 -19.98 -35.56
CA SER A 222 -6.99 -21.03 -35.98
C SER A 222 -7.07 -22.18 -34.98
N MET A 223 -6.32 -22.11 -33.87
CA MET A 223 -6.21 -23.21 -32.93
C MET A 223 -7.53 -23.48 -32.18
N PHE A 224 -8.36 -22.47 -31.90
CA PHE A 224 -9.69 -22.69 -31.34
C PHE A 224 -10.70 -23.22 -32.38
N TRP A 225 -10.54 -22.84 -33.65
CA TRP A 225 -11.32 -23.44 -34.74
C TRP A 225 -11.03 -24.95 -34.84
N LEU A 226 -9.75 -25.32 -34.82
CA LEU A 226 -9.31 -26.72 -34.78
C LEU A 226 -9.85 -27.44 -33.53
N ALA A 227 -9.79 -26.80 -32.36
CA ALA A 227 -10.28 -27.37 -31.11
C ALA A 227 -11.81 -27.61 -31.14
N GLY A 228 -12.57 -26.69 -31.74
CA GLY A 228 -14.01 -26.84 -31.94
C GLY A 228 -14.33 -28.03 -32.85
N ASN A 229 -13.63 -28.15 -33.98
CA ASN A 229 -13.80 -29.27 -34.92
C ASN A 229 -13.39 -30.62 -34.36
N GLU A 230 -12.41 -30.65 -33.46
CA GLU A 230 -12.01 -31.85 -32.72
C GLU A 230 -12.95 -32.21 -31.57
N GLY A 231 -13.98 -31.40 -31.31
CA GLY A 231 -14.93 -31.63 -30.22
C GLY A 231 -14.32 -31.42 -28.82
N LEU A 232 -13.27 -30.60 -28.72
CA LEU A 232 -12.60 -30.32 -27.45
C LEU A 232 -13.35 -29.29 -26.60
N LEU A 233 -14.21 -28.49 -27.23
CA LEU A 233 -14.93 -27.38 -26.61
C LEU A 233 -16.40 -27.71 -26.36
N VAL A 234 -16.98 -27.16 -25.29
CA VAL A 234 -18.40 -27.30 -24.98
C VAL A 234 -19.25 -26.57 -26.03
N ASN A 235 -20.18 -27.31 -26.65
CA ASN A 235 -21.12 -26.79 -27.64
C ASN A 235 -22.53 -26.62 -27.02
N ASP A 236 -22.66 -25.65 -26.10
CA ASP A 236 -23.92 -25.24 -25.47
C ASP A 236 -24.17 -23.75 -25.74
N THR A 237 -25.15 -23.43 -26.57
CA THR A 237 -25.50 -22.05 -26.96
C THR A 237 -26.02 -21.19 -25.82
N ALA A 238 -26.55 -21.78 -24.75
CA ALA A 238 -27.02 -21.02 -23.58
C ALA A 238 -25.86 -20.61 -22.66
N ARG A 239 -24.73 -21.32 -22.77
CA ARG A 239 -23.56 -21.16 -21.93
C ARG A 239 -22.33 -21.36 -22.84
N PRO A 240 -21.86 -20.34 -23.56
CA PRO A 240 -20.74 -20.44 -24.49
C PRO A 240 -19.35 -20.36 -23.81
N SER A 241 -18.29 -20.58 -24.60
CA SER A 241 -16.93 -20.11 -24.26
C SER A 241 -16.86 -18.59 -24.45
N VAL A 242 -15.87 -17.92 -23.87
CA VAL A 242 -15.83 -16.45 -23.83
C VAL A 242 -14.52 -15.89 -24.34
N HIS A 243 -14.61 -14.94 -25.26
CA HIS A 243 -13.55 -14.01 -25.62
C HIS A 243 -13.71 -12.70 -24.84
N ALA A 244 -12.62 -12.14 -24.33
CA ALA A 244 -12.62 -10.97 -23.47
C ALA A 244 -11.47 -10.02 -23.83
N GLY A 245 -11.82 -8.78 -24.18
CA GLY A 245 -10.87 -7.74 -24.60
C GLY A 245 -10.67 -7.64 -26.12
N LEU A 246 -11.60 -8.21 -26.89
CA LEU A 246 -11.54 -8.24 -28.34
C LEU A 246 -11.55 -6.85 -28.95
N ARG A 247 -10.65 -6.64 -29.92
CA ARG A 247 -10.60 -5.43 -30.75
C ARG A 247 -9.96 -5.70 -32.12
N THR A 248 -10.02 -6.96 -32.55
CA THR A 248 -9.40 -7.44 -33.78
C THR A 248 -9.93 -6.75 -35.03
N ARG A 249 -9.10 -6.74 -36.07
CA ARG A 249 -9.50 -6.28 -37.41
C ARG A 249 -10.14 -7.44 -38.17
N LEU A 250 -11.38 -7.24 -38.61
CA LEU A 250 -12.11 -8.24 -39.39
C LEU A 250 -11.68 -8.23 -40.85
N SER A 251 -11.82 -9.39 -41.49
CA SER A 251 -11.62 -9.58 -42.92
C SER A 251 -12.83 -9.16 -43.75
N GLY A 252 -12.58 -8.77 -44.99
CA GLY A 252 -13.63 -8.40 -45.94
C GLY A 252 -14.32 -7.07 -45.64
N ASN A 253 -15.59 -6.96 -46.04
CA ASN A 253 -16.41 -5.75 -45.93
C ASN A 253 -17.69 -5.97 -45.09
N GLY A 254 -17.71 -7.03 -44.26
CA GLY A 254 -18.90 -7.51 -43.56
C GLY A 254 -18.60 -8.02 -42.15
N TRP A 255 -19.56 -8.75 -41.58
CA TRP A 255 -19.49 -9.30 -40.22
C TRP A 255 -19.13 -10.79 -40.20
N ASP A 256 -18.74 -11.35 -41.34
CA ASP A 256 -18.57 -12.79 -41.56
C ASP A 256 -17.70 -13.46 -40.49
N ASP A 257 -16.59 -12.83 -40.07
CA ASP A 257 -15.72 -13.40 -39.03
C ASP A 257 -16.40 -13.49 -37.66
N PHE A 258 -17.26 -12.51 -37.32
CA PHE A 258 -18.07 -12.58 -36.10
C PHE A 258 -19.23 -13.57 -36.22
N GLU A 259 -19.79 -13.74 -37.41
CA GLU A 259 -20.81 -14.76 -37.67
C GLU A 259 -20.20 -16.17 -37.54
N ASP A 260 -19.01 -16.38 -38.12
CA ASP A 260 -18.22 -17.63 -38.02
C ASP A 260 -17.84 -17.93 -36.56
N ASP A 261 -17.41 -16.92 -35.79
CA ASP A 261 -17.12 -17.06 -34.35
C ASP A 261 -18.37 -17.41 -33.53
N THR A 262 -19.50 -16.74 -33.80
CA THR A 262 -20.78 -17.04 -33.14
C THR A 262 -21.26 -18.45 -33.45
N ALA A 263 -21.08 -18.91 -34.69
CA ALA A 263 -21.42 -20.27 -35.11
C ALA A 263 -20.59 -21.34 -34.37
N GLN A 264 -19.41 -20.97 -33.86
CA GLN A 264 -18.54 -21.82 -33.05
C GLN A 264 -18.83 -21.74 -31.54
N ASN A 265 -19.94 -21.10 -31.15
CA ASN A 265 -20.42 -21.01 -29.77
C ASN A 265 -19.54 -20.17 -28.82
N TRP A 266 -19.14 -18.99 -29.28
CA TRP A 266 -18.39 -18.01 -28.49
C TRP A 266 -19.22 -16.76 -28.16
N LEU A 267 -19.11 -16.33 -26.90
CA LEU A 267 -19.52 -14.99 -26.46
C LEU A 267 -18.33 -14.05 -26.58
N ARG A 268 -18.57 -12.89 -27.17
CA ARG A 268 -17.58 -11.82 -27.31
C ARG A 268 -17.84 -10.71 -26.31
N VAL A 269 -16.83 -10.38 -25.51
CA VAL A 269 -16.73 -9.13 -24.75
C VAL A 269 -15.63 -8.31 -25.40
N VAL A 270 -16.01 -7.21 -26.03
CA VAL A 270 -15.06 -6.33 -26.73
C VAL A 270 -14.33 -5.43 -25.74
N ALA A 271 -13.18 -4.89 -26.14
CA ALA A 271 -12.37 -4.03 -25.27
C ALA A 271 -13.17 -2.84 -24.74
N ASP A 272 -13.92 -2.17 -25.62
CA ASP A 272 -14.72 -0.98 -25.32
C ASP A 272 -15.89 -1.24 -24.35
N ASP A 273 -16.36 -2.49 -24.22
CA ASP A 273 -17.45 -2.82 -23.29
C ASP A 273 -17.09 -2.44 -21.84
N ILE A 274 -15.79 -2.35 -21.53
CA ILE A 274 -15.33 -1.98 -20.19
C ILE A 274 -15.66 -0.53 -19.83
N ASP A 275 -15.80 0.37 -20.80
CA ASP A 275 -16.12 1.78 -20.56
C ASP A 275 -17.58 1.94 -20.10
N ASP A 276 -18.47 1.13 -20.67
CA ASP A 276 -19.91 1.15 -20.35
C ASP A 276 -20.26 0.25 -19.16
N LEU A 277 -19.68 -0.96 -19.10
CA LEU A 277 -20.02 -1.98 -18.11
C LEU A 277 -19.15 -1.88 -16.85
N GLY A 278 -17.95 -1.29 -16.96
CA GLY A 278 -16.89 -1.41 -15.97
C GLY A 278 -16.37 -2.85 -15.82
N THR A 279 -15.27 -3.01 -15.09
CA THR A 279 -14.69 -4.34 -14.81
C THR A 279 -15.68 -5.29 -14.14
N SER A 280 -16.60 -4.78 -13.31
CA SER A 280 -17.59 -5.60 -12.62
C SER A 280 -18.66 -6.16 -13.56
N GLY A 281 -19.06 -5.38 -14.58
CA GLY A 281 -20.01 -5.83 -15.59
C GLY A 281 -19.37 -6.87 -16.53
N VAL A 282 -18.11 -6.69 -16.91
CA VAL A 282 -17.33 -7.71 -17.65
C VAL A 282 -17.23 -9.01 -16.87
N VAL A 283 -16.87 -8.95 -15.58
CA VAL A 283 -16.85 -10.14 -14.70
C VAL A 283 -18.21 -10.83 -14.67
N LYS A 284 -19.30 -10.07 -14.55
CA LYS A 284 -20.66 -10.62 -14.56
C LYS A 284 -20.96 -11.32 -15.89
N ALA A 285 -20.62 -10.71 -17.03
CA ALA A 285 -20.84 -11.32 -18.33
C ALA A 285 -20.11 -12.67 -18.47
N ILE A 286 -18.85 -12.74 -18.00
CA ILE A 286 -18.07 -13.98 -18.00
C ILE A 286 -18.72 -15.04 -17.10
N LEU A 287 -19.09 -14.69 -15.86
CA LEU A 287 -19.70 -15.62 -14.90
C LEU A 287 -21.11 -16.06 -15.30
N ASP A 288 -21.86 -15.22 -16.03
CA ASP A 288 -23.15 -15.58 -16.59
C ASP A 288 -22.99 -16.57 -17.76
N ALA A 289 -21.89 -16.49 -18.52
CA ALA A 289 -21.64 -17.41 -19.64
C ALA A 289 -21.06 -18.76 -19.20
N ILE A 290 -20.16 -18.75 -18.21
CA ILE A 290 -19.37 -19.91 -17.78
C ILE A 290 -19.85 -20.41 -16.40
N PRO A 291 -20.48 -21.60 -16.31
CA PRO A 291 -20.84 -22.21 -15.04
C PRO A 291 -19.60 -22.52 -14.17
N PRO A 292 -19.65 -22.27 -12.85
CA PRO A 292 -18.50 -22.41 -11.95
C PRO A 292 -18.04 -23.87 -11.73
N GLU A 293 -18.85 -24.86 -12.08
CA GLU A 293 -18.56 -26.30 -12.00
C GLU A 293 -17.85 -26.86 -13.24
N ASP A 294 -17.99 -26.21 -14.39
CA ASP A 294 -17.44 -26.70 -15.64
C ASP A 294 -15.91 -26.53 -15.69
N PRO A 295 -15.17 -27.47 -16.29
CA PRO A 295 -13.73 -27.37 -16.39
C PRO A 295 -13.35 -26.24 -17.37
N VAL A 296 -12.69 -25.21 -16.85
CA VAL A 296 -12.29 -24.02 -17.61
C VAL A 296 -10.80 -24.07 -17.92
N TYR A 297 -10.45 -23.92 -19.19
CA TYR A 297 -9.11 -23.56 -19.61
C TYR A 297 -9.03 -22.03 -19.70
N LEU A 298 -8.16 -21.43 -18.88
CA LEU A 298 -7.98 -19.98 -18.83
C LEU A 298 -6.77 -19.58 -19.65
N SER A 299 -6.99 -18.95 -20.79
CA SER A 299 -5.91 -18.54 -21.69
C SER A 299 -5.82 -17.03 -21.74
N VAL A 300 -4.62 -16.49 -21.50
CA VAL A 300 -4.35 -15.05 -21.53
C VAL A 300 -3.25 -14.75 -22.53
N ASP A 301 -3.65 -14.26 -23.70
CA ASP A 301 -2.75 -13.48 -24.55
C ASP A 301 -2.44 -12.16 -23.84
N ILE A 302 -1.15 -11.84 -23.75
CA ILE A 302 -0.73 -10.59 -23.11
C ILE A 302 -1.19 -9.35 -23.90
N ASP A 303 -1.50 -9.50 -25.18
CA ASP A 303 -2.00 -8.42 -26.04
C ASP A 303 -3.46 -8.04 -25.79
N VAL A 304 -4.18 -8.72 -24.87
CA VAL A 304 -5.43 -8.18 -24.33
C VAL A 304 -5.20 -6.79 -23.71
N LEU A 305 -3.98 -6.53 -23.26
CA LEU A 305 -3.53 -5.24 -22.76
C LEU A 305 -3.19 -4.28 -23.90
N ASP A 306 -3.43 -2.99 -23.66
CA ASP A 306 -2.99 -1.97 -24.60
C ASP A 306 -1.45 -2.04 -24.79
N PRO A 307 -0.93 -1.81 -26.01
CA PRO A 307 0.51 -1.77 -26.29
C PRO A 307 1.29 -0.76 -25.42
N ALA A 308 0.64 0.22 -24.78
CA ALA A 308 1.26 1.07 -23.77
C ALA A 308 1.70 0.30 -22.51
N PHE A 309 1.09 -0.85 -22.22
CA PHE A 309 1.40 -1.72 -21.08
C PHE A 309 2.05 -3.05 -21.50
N ALA A 310 1.72 -3.56 -22.69
CA ALA A 310 2.26 -4.80 -23.23
C ALA A 310 2.76 -4.65 -24.69
N PRO A 311 3.77 -3.80 -24.97
CA PRO A 311 4.29 -3.62 -26.33
C PRO A 311 5.01 -4.88 -26.88
N GLY A 312 5.48 -5.74 -25.98
CA GLY A 312 6.22 -6.97 -26.24
C GLY A 312 5.35 -8.15 -26.66
N THR A 313 4.60 -8.05 -27.75
CA THR A 313 3.70 -9.11 -28.23
C THR A 313 3.79 -9.37 -29.75
N GLY A 314 3.27 -10.53 -30.18
CA GLY A 314 3.16 -10.98 -31.57
C GLY A 314 2.36 -10.04 -32.45
N THR A 315 1.17 -9.62 -32.03
CA THR A 315 0.25 -8.78 -32.83
C THR A 315 -0.35 -7.63 -32.00
N PRO A 316 0.40 -6.55 -31.73
CA PRO A 316 -0.13 -5.48 -30.86
C PRO A 316 -1.28 -4.71 -31.52
N GLU A 317 -2.42 -4.64 -30.85
CA GLU A 317 -3.56 -3.81 -31.26
C GLU A 317 -3.81 -2.64 -30.29
N PRO A 318 -3.84 -1.37 -30.72
CA PRO A 318 -4.18 -0.25 -29.83
C PRO A 318 -5.62 -0.30 -29.30
N GLY A 319 -5.88 0.31 -28.13
CA GLY A 319 -7.21 0.36 -27.51
C GLY A 319 -7.51 -0.83 -26.58
N GLY A 320 -6.47 -1.46 -26.03
CA GLY A 320 -6.62 -2.60 -25.12
C GLY A 320 -6.90 -2.18 -23.68
N TRP A 321 -7.07 -3.15 -22.79
CA TRP A 321 -7.26 -2.88 -21.38
C TRP A 321 -5.95 -2.44 -20.70
N THR A 322 -6.09 -1.74 -19.58
CA THR A 322 -4.97 -1.49 -18.69
C THR A 322 -4.63 -2.75 -17.89
N THR A 323 -3.38 -2.89 -17.44
CA THR A 323 -2.99 -3.99 -16.54
C THR A 323 -3.86 -4.05 -15.28
N ARG A 324 -4.34 -2.91 -14.80
CA ARG A 324 -5.22 -2.83 -13.61
C ARG A 324 -6.59 -3.44 -13.87
N GLU A 325 -7.17 -3.22 -15.04
CA GLU A 325 -8.48 -3.75 -15.43
C GLU A 325 -8.43 -5.26 -15.61
N LEU A 326 -7.45 -5.78 -16.34
CA LEU A 326 -7.24 -7.22 -16.49
C LEU A 326 -7.10 -7.89 -15.12
N ILE A 327 -6.23 -7.35 -14.25
CA ILE A 327 -6.09 -7.84 -12.88
C ILE A 327 -7.44 -7.81 -12.15
N ARG A 328 -8.21 -6.73 -12.27
CA ARG A 328 -9.52 -6.63 -11.59
C ARG A 328 -10.51 -7.69 -12.08
N ILE A 329 -10.49 -8.01 -13.37
CA ILE A 329 -11.34 -9.04 -13.97
C ILE A 329 -10.89 -10.44 -13.54
N LEU A 330 -9.60 -10.76 -13.63
CA LEU A 330 -9.01 -12.04 -13.16
C LEU A 330 -9.36 -12.32 -11.69
N ARG A 331 -9.40 -11.27 -10.88
CA ARG A 331 -9.80 -11.34 -9.46
C ARG A 331 -11.30 -11.61 -9.25
N GLY A 332 -12.14 -11.19 -10.19
CA GLY A 332 -13.59 -11.37 -10.14
C GLY A 332 -14.05 -12.76 -10.59
N ILE A 333 -13.23 -13.45 -11.38
CA ILE A 333 -13.52 -14.80 -11.91
C ILE A 333 -12.92 -15.93 -11.05
N GLU A 334 -12.48 -15.64 -9.81
CA GLU A 334 -11.86 -16.62 -8.90
C GLU A 334 -12.79 -17.80 -8.53
N GLY A 335 -14.09 -17.66 -8.80
CA GLY A 335 -15.10 -18.71 -8.62
C GLY A 335 -15.20 -19.71 -9.78
N LEU A 336 -14.38 -19.64 -10.82
CA LEU A 336 -14.36 -20.60 -11.94
C LEU A 336 -13.48 -21.82 -11.65
N ASN A 337 -13.85 -22.99 -12.17
CA ASN A 337 -13.09 -24.24 -12.01
C ASN A 337 -11.98 -24.31 -13.06
N VAL A 338 -10.91 -23.55 -12.83
CA VAL A 338 -9.74 -23.53 -13.72
C VAL A 338 -8.99 -24.87 -13.63
N VAL A 339 -8.92 -25.59 -14.74
CA VAL A 339 -8.25 -26.91 -14.84
C VAL A 339 -6.85 -26.83 -15.47
N GLY A 340 -6.59 -25.77 -16.20
CA GLY A 340 -5.29 -25.40 -16.75
C GLY A 340 -5.32 -23.95 -17.20
N ALA A 341 -4.16 -23.32 -17.30
CA ALA A 341 -4.05 -21.95 -17.76
C ALA A 341 -2.77 -21.70 -18.56
N ASP A 342 -2.75 -20.64 -19.35
CA ASP A 342 -1.55 -20.14 -19.99
C ASP A 342 -1.47 -18.60 -20.00
N VAL A 343 -0.24 -18.09 -20.08
CA VAL A 343 0.06 -16.70 -20.41
C VAL A 343 1.01 -16.69 -21.59
N VAL A 344 0.55 -16.21 -22.75
CA VAL A 344 1.19 -16.42 -24.05
C VAL A 344 1.56 -15.10 -24.74
N GLU A 345 2.19 -15.20 -25.91
CA GLU A 345 2.63 -14.09 -26.79
C GLU A 345 3.58 -13.07 -26.15
N VAL A 346 4.16 -13.38 -24.99
CA VAL A 346 5.19 -12.51 -24.36
C VAL A 346 6.49 -12.58 -25.16
N SER A 347 6.76 -11.52 -25.92
CA SER A 347 7.97 -11.35 -26.72
C SER A 347 8.88 -10.28 -26.11
N PRO A 348 9.94 -10.69 -25.37
CA PRO A 348 10.85 -9.75 -24.72
C PRO A 348 11.66 -8.88 -25.71
N ALA A 349 11.66 -9.21 -27.00
CA ALA A 349 12.36 -8.46 -28.02
C ALA A 349 11.70 -7.10 -28.36
N TYR A 350 10.40 -6.93 -28.07
CA TYR A 350 9.66 -5.71 -28.43
C TYR A 350 9.20 -4.88 -27.22
N GLN A 351 9.60 -5.23 -26.00
CA GLN A 351 9.39 -4.40 -24.82
C GLN A 351 10.56 -3.42 -24.59
N GLY A 352 10.33 -2.37 -23.80
CA GLY A 352 11.33 -1.42 -23.38
C GLY A 352 12.27 -1.95 -22.28
N GLN A 353 13.16 -1.08 -21.81
CA GLN A 353 14.13 -1.39 -20.74
C GLN A 353 13.45 -1.69 -19.39
N GLY A 354 12.18 -1.32 -19.24
CA GLY A 354 11.39 -1.59 -18.04
C GLY A 354 10.82 -3.00 -17.97
N GLU A 355 10.96 -3.80 -19.03
CA GLU A 355 10.40 -5.15 -19.14
C GLU A 355 8.89 -5.22 -18.87
N GLU A 356 8.17 -4.16 -19.27
CA GLU A 356 6.77 -3.93 -18.90
C GLU A 356 5.84 -5.10 -19.28
N THR A 357 6.08 -5.76 -20.41
CA THR A 357 5.25 -6.88 -20.88
C THR A 357 5.50 -8.14 -20.05
N ALA A 358 6.77 -8.47 -19.79
CA ALA A 358 7.13 -9.60 -18.94
C ALA A 358 6.67 -9.41 -17.49
N LEU A 359 6.74 -8.18 -16.97
CA LEU A 359 6.22 -7.83 -15.64
C LEU A 359 4.70 -7.98 -15.55
N ALA A 360 3.97 -7.51 -16.58
CA ALA A 360 2.52 -7.70 -16.65
C ALA A 360 2.15 -9.18 -16.67
N ALA A 361 2.84 -9.98 -17.50
CA ALA A 361 2.62 -11.42 -17.59
C ALA A 361 2.93 -12.14 -16.27
N ALA A 362 4.05 -11.83 -15.61
CA ALA A 362 4.37 -12.39 -14.29
C ALA A 362 3.30 -12.05 -13.24
N GLN A 363 2.72 -10.85 -13.30
CA GLN A 363 1.61 -10.47 -12.41
C GLN A 363 0.32 -11.23 -12.74
N VAL A 364 0.03 -11.49 -14.02
CA VAL A 364 -1.12 -12.31 -14.45
C VAL A 364 -1.00 -13.73 -13.89
N VAL A 365 0.16 -14.38 -14.04
CA VAL A 365 0.41 -15.73 -13.49
C VAL A 365 0.21 -15.75 -11.97
N TYR A 366 0.65 -14.71 -11.25
CA TYR A 366 0.44 -14.59 -9.81
C TYR A 366 -1.05 -14.48 -9.43
N GLU A 367 -1.86 -13.75 -10.20
CA GLU A 367 -3.31 -13.67 -9.96
C GLU A 367 -4.01 -15.00 -10.30
N MET A 368 -3.60 -15.71 -11.36
CA MET A 368 -4.10 -17.05 -11.69
C MET A 368 -3.81 -18.04 -10.56
N LEU A 369 -2.56 -18.09 -10.09
CA LEU A 369 -2.14 -18.91 -8.95
C LEU A 369 -2.96 -18.57 -7.71
N SER A 370 -3.11 -17.28 -7.41
CA SER A 370 -3.91 -16.81 -6.27
C SER A 370 -5.35 -17.31 -6.36
N SER A 371 -5.98 -17.24 -7.53
CA SER A 371 -7.36 -17.70 -7.73
C SER A 371 -7.49 -19.22 -7.57
N ILE A 372 -6.59 -20.01 -8.17
CA ILE A 372 -6.61 -21.48 -8.05
C ILE A 372 -6.45 -21.92 -6.60
N VAL A 373 -5.46 -21.37 -5.89
CA VAL A 373 -5.20 -21.70 -4.48
C VAL A 373 -6.36 -21.27 -3.59
N LYS A 374 -6.92 -20.08 -3.82
CA LYS A 374 -8.05 -19.57 -3.02
C LYS A 374 -9.31 -20.43 -3.20
N ARG A 375 -9.62 -20.87 -4.42
CA ARG A 375 -10.73 -21.79 -4.66
C ARG A 375 -10.53 -23.10 -3.88
N GLY A 376 -9.32 -23.67 -3.93
CA GLY A 376 -9.00 -24.89 -3.17
C GLY A 376 -9.19 -24.72 -1.66
N MET A 377 -8.91 -23.54 -1.09
CA MET A 377 -9.22 -23.26 0.32
C MET A 377 -10.73 -23.29 0.61
N GLY A 378 -11.57 -22.82 -0.31
CA GLY A 378 -13.03 -22.91 -0.20
C GLY A 378 -13.52 -24.36 -0.24
N GLU A 379 -12.94 -25.17 -1.12
CA GLU A 379 -13.20 -26.61 -1.21
C GLU A 379 -12.71 -27.35 0.05
N MET A 380 -11.58 -26.95 0.65
CA MET A 380 -11.13 -27.46 1.97
C MET A 380 -12.14 -27.15 3.07
N ALA A 381 -12.66 -25.92 3.12
CA ALA A 381 -13.66 -25.56 4.13
C ALA A 381 -14.93 -26.40 3.97
N ILE A 382 -15.37 -26.64 2.73
CA ILE A 382 -16.52 -27.51 2.40
C ILE A 382 -16.21 -28.97 2.73
N GLN A 383 -15.01 -29.47 2.44
CA GLN A 383 -14.58 -30.83 2.72
C GLN A 383 -14.35 -31.06 4.21
N GLU A 384 -13.82 -30.11 4.98
CA GLU A 384 -13.78 -30.17 6.44
C GLU A 384 -15.21 -30.15 7.02
N LEU A 385 -16.11 -29.35 6.45
CA LEU A 385 -17.54 -29.39 6.78
C LEU A 385 -18.19 -30.73 6.41
N ALA A 386 -17.81 -31.36 5.30
CA ALA A 386 -18.35 -32.63 4.82
C ALA A 386 -17.70 -33.86 5.52
N GLU A 387 -16.45 -33.78 5.93
CA GLU A 387 -15.73 -34.80 6.71
C GLU A 387 -16.14 -34.76 8.19
N ARG A 388 -16.57 -33.59 8.70
CA ARG A 388 -17.38 -33.47 9.93
C ARG A 388 -18.74 -34.18 9.80
N VAL A 389 -19.17 -34.54 8.58
CA VAL A 389 -20.35 -35.35 8.28
C VAL A 389 -19.93 -36.79 7.90
N LYS A 390 -19.08 -37.43 8.70
CA LYS A 390 -18.91 -38.91 8.70
C LYS A 390 -19.95 -39.60 9.61
N PRO A 391 -20.24 -40.91 9.41
CA PRO A 391 -21.30 -41.62 10.14
C PRO A 391 -20.97 -41.81 11.62
N ALA A 392 -22.00 -41.98 12.45
CA ALA A 392 -21.94 -42.10 13.91
C ALA A 392 -20.79 -42.98 14.42
N GLY A 393 -19.88 -42.38 15.18
CA GLY A 393 -19.02 -43.10 16.13
C GLY A 393 -19.78 -43.31 17.45
N ASP A 394 -19.78 -44.53 17.96
CA ASP A 394 -20.58 -44.93 19.13
C ASP A 394 -20.20 -44.23 20.45
N SER A 395 -19.06 -43.51 20.51
CA SER A 395 -18.57 -42.86 21.73
C SER A 395 -17.66 -41.65 21.46
N SER A 396 -17.76 -40.61 22.29
CA SER A 396 -16.86 -39.43 22.30
C SER A 396 -16.07 -39.36 23.60
N TYR A 397 -14.77 -39.10 23.50
CA TYR A 397 -13.81 -39.24 24.60
C TYR A 397 -13.36 -37.89 25.17
N VAL A 398 -13.30 -37.81 26.50
CA VAL A 398 -12.94 -36.61 27.27
C VAL A 398 -11.84 -36.95 28.28
N ASP A 399 -10.67 -36.35 28.14
CA ASP A 399 -9.59 -36.50 29.12
C ASP A 399 -9.31 -35.15 29.76
N THR A 400 -9.60 -35.03 31.06
CA THR A 400 -9.51 -33.73 31.75
C THR A 400 -8.09 -33.22 31.92
N ASP A 401 -7.09 -34.11 31.81
CA ASP A 401 -5.69 -33.78 32.08
C ASP A 401 -4.88 -33.51 30.81
N VAL A 402 -5.14 -34.25 29.73
CA VAL A 402 -4.37 -34.17 28.47
C VAL A 402 -5.19 -33.81 27.24
N GLY A 403 -6.53 -33.80 27.33
CA GLY A 403 -7.38 -33.38 26.22
C GLY A 403 -7.25 -31.89 25.90
N LEU A 404 -7.73 -31.49 24.72
CA LEU A 404 -7.75 -30.12 24.23
C LEU A 404 -9.17 -29.69 23.82
N ASP A 405 -9.50 -28.41 24.00
CA ASP A 405 -10.80 -27.81 23.64
C ASP A 405 -10.60 -26.79 22.49
N ASP A 406 -9.96 -27.24 21.42
CA ASP A 406 -9.68 -26.47 20.20
C ASP A 406 -9.77 -27.36 18.94
N ALA A 407 -9.47 -26.79 17.77
CA ALA A 407 -9.58 -27.47 16.48
C ALA A 407 -8.63 -28.66 16.28
N SER A 408 -7.65 -28.86 17.16
CA SER A 408 -6.73 -30.00 17.11
C SER A 408 -7.31 -31.27 17.76
N ALA A 409 -8.38 -31.15 18.56
CA ALA A 409 -9.10 -32.27 19.15
C ALA A 409 -10.32 -32.66 18.32
N ASP A 410 -10.53 -33.97 18.12
CA ASP A 410 -11.66 -34.51 17.34
C ASP A 410 -12.60 -35.39 18.17
N GLY A 411 -12.27 -35.65 19.44
CA GLY A 411 -13.08 -36.46 20.35
C GLY A 411 -12.87 -37.96 20.23
N SER A 412 -11.85 -38.41 19.48
CA SER A 412 -11.35 -39.78 19.46
C SER A 412 -10.50 -40.11 20.70
N GLU A 413 -10.21 -41.39 20.95
CA GLU A 413 -9.29 -41.80 22.04
C GLU A 413 -7.89 -41.21 21.90
N SER A 414 -7.41 -41.01 20.66
CA SER A 414 -6.10 -40.43 20.36
C SER A 414 -6.07 -38.91 20.51
N LYS A 415 -7.21 -38.23 20.34
CA LYS A 415 -7.34 -36.77 20.42
C LYS A 415 -8.60 -36.39 21.20
N PRO A 416 -8.65 -36.70 22.51
CA PRO A 416 -9.84 -36.50 23.32
C PRO A 416 -10.06 -35.00 23.61
N TYR A 417 -11.32 -34.63 23.81
CA TYR A 417 -11.65 -33.28 24.28
C TYR A 417 -11.20 -33.09 25.72
N LYS A 418 -10.94 -31.85 26.14
CA LYS A 418 -10.58 -31.54 27.52
C LYS A 418 -11.80 -31.50 28.43
N SER A 419 -12.90 -30.92 27.95
CA SER A 419 -14.13 -30.77 28.72
C SER A 419 -15.34 -31.40 28.06
N LEU A 420 -16.20 -31.98 28.89
CA LEU A 420 -17.46 -32.57 28.43
C LEU A 420 -18.41 -31.52 27.81
N ALA A 421 -18.36 -30.27 28.29
CA ALA A 421 -19.16 -29.19 27.73
C ALA A 421 -18.73 -28.87 26.29
N TYR A 422 -17.42 -28.79 26.03
CA TYR A 422 -16.89 -28.57 24.69
C TYR A 422 -17.21 -29.75 23.77
N ALA A 423 -17.01 -30.98 24.26
CA ALA A 423 -17.36 -32.20 23.53
C ALA A 423 -18.84 -32.24 23.11
N MET A 424 -19.77 -31.88 24.00
CA MET A 424 -21.20 -31.83 23.68
C MET A 424 -21.58 -30.66 22.76
N ILE A 425 -20.83 -29.54 22.79
CA ILE A 425 -21.04 -28.39 21.89
C ILE A 425 -20.54 -28.69 20.47
N GLN A 426 -19.38 -29.33 20.32
CA GLN A 426 -18.88 -29.76 19.01
C GLN A 426 -19.80 -30.82 18.37
N ASN A 427 -20.46 -31.63 19.21
CA ASN A 427 -21.42 -32.66 18.78
C ASN A 427 -22.90 -32.21 18.88
N ILE A 428 -23.19 -30.90 18.86
CA ILE A 428 -24.54 -30.38 19.15
C ILE A 428 -25.61 -30.75 18.10
N GLU A 429 -25.20 -30.88 16.84
CA GLU A 429 -26.07 -31.25 15.71
C GLU A 429 -26.23 -32.77 15.59
N ARG A 430 -25.25 -33.53 16.10
CA ARG A 430 -25.24 -35.00 16.17
C ARG A 430 -24.58 -35.48 17.48
N PRO A 431 -25.36 -35.63 18.56
CA PRO A 431 -24.81 -36.07 19.86
C PRO A 431 -24.23 -37.48 19.77
N ALA A 432 -23.07 -37.73 20.40
CA ALA A 432 -22.53 -39.08 20.54
C ALA A 432 -23.45 -39.99 21.37
N THR A 433 -23.49 -41.29 21.06
CA THR A 433 -24.30 -42.30 21.78
C THR A 433 -23.85 -42.48 23.23
N LYS A 434 -22.55 -42.33 23.50
CA LYS A 434 -21.93 -42.29 24.83
C LYS A 434 -20.84 -41.23 24.89
N TYR A 435 -20.70 -40.59 26.05
CA TYR A 435 -19.49 -39.81 26.36
C TYR A 435 -18.70 -40.59 27.40
N LEU A 436 -17.40 -40.76 27.17
CA LEU A 436 -16.50 -41.47 28.07
C LEU A 436 -15.44 -40.49 28.55
N SER A 437 -15.18 -40.49 29.84
CA SER A 437 -14.26 -39.58 30.51
C SER A 437 -13.21 -40.30 31.34
N ARG A 438 -12.02 -39.71 31.44
CA ARG A 438 -10.97 -40.10 32.40
C ARG A 438 -10.14 -38.89 32.84
N SER A 439 -9.30 -39.11 33.85
CA SER A 439 -8.31 -38.14 34.34
C SER A 439 -6.96 -38.85 34.42
N SER A 440 -6.25 -38.86 33.30
CA SER A 440 -5.11 -39.75 33.07
C SER A 440 -3.86 -39.47 33.92
N LYS A 441 -3.78 -38.30 34.57
CA LYS A 441 -2.65 -37.87 35.40
C LYS A 441 -3.03 -37.63 36.87
N THR A 442 -4.28 -37.26 37.15
CA THR A 442 -4.71 -36.77 38.47
C THR A 442 -5.66 -37.71 39.21
N GLY A 443 -5.97 -38.89 38.67
CA GLY A 443 -6.87 -39.85 39.32
C GLY A 443 -6.27 -40.54 40.56
N ASP A 444 -7.10 -40.75 41.59
CA ASP A 444 -6.71 -41.30 42.91
C ASP A 444 -6.13 -42.74 42.87
N ASP A 445 -6.42 -43.51 41.82
CA ASP A 445 -5.89 -44.86 41.58
C ASP A 445 -5.23 -44.92 40.19
N PRO A 446 -3.91 -45.15 40.08
CA PRO A 446 -3.18 -45.18 38.80
C PRO A 446 -3.71 -46.19 37.79
N ALA A 447 -4.26 -47.33 38.25
CA ALA A 447 -4.81 -48.36 37.37
C ALA A 447 -6.23 -47.99 36.88
N ALA A 448 -7.00 -47.29 37.71
CA ALA A 448 -8.35 -46.83 37.36
C ALA A 448 -8.36 -45.52 36.56
N ALA A 449 -7.32 -44.67 36.71
CA ALA A 449 -7.16 -43.38 36.04
C ALA A 449 -7.01 -43.47 34.51
N LEU A 450 -6.51 -44.61 34.02
CA LEU A 450 -6.33 -44.88 32.59
C LEU A 450 -7.58 -45.45 31.91
N GLN A 451 -8.59 -45.86 32.68
CA GLN A 451 -9.82 -46.45 32.17
C GLN A 451 -10.86 -45.40 31.75
N TRP A 452 -11.43 -45.57 30.57
CA TRP A 452 -12.55 -44.76 30.08
C TRP A 452 -13.86 -45.14 30.78
N LYS A 453 -14.53 -44.17 31.41
CA LYS A 453 -15.78 -44.39 32.18
C LYS A 453 -16.82 -43.32 31.88
N GLU A 454 -18.10 -43.64 32.07
CA GLU A 454 -19.16 -42.63 31.90
C GLU A 454 -18.99 -41.47 32.90
N PRO A 455 -19.15 -40.20 32.46
CA PRO A 455 -19.02 -39.04 33.32
C PRO A 455 -20.03 -39.04 34.46
N ALA A 456 -19.64 -38.49 35.61
CA ALA A 456 -20.54 -38.30 36.74
C ALA A 456 -21.78 -37.48 36.34
N LYS A 457 -22.96 -37.83 36.86
CA LYS A 457 -24.24 -37.16 36.56
C LYS A 457 -24.21 -35.64 36.77
N SER A 458 -23.40 -35.16 37.72
CA SER A 458 -23.19 -33.72 37.97
C SER A 458 -22.44 -33.01 36.83
N ALA A 459 -21.43 -33.66 36.24
CA ALA A 459 -20.66 -33.16 35.11
C ALA A 459 -21.53 -33.10 33.83
N VAL A 460 -22.36 -34.14 33.60
CA VAL A 460 -23.33 -34.17 32.49
C VAL A 460 -24.31 -33.00 32.60
N LYS A 461 -24.92 -32.78 33.77
CA LYS A 461 -25.86 -31.66 33.99
C LYS A 461 -25.23 -30.29 33.72
N LYS A 462 -23.97 -30.09 34.11
CA LYS A 462 -23.24 -28.84 33.88
C LYS A 462 -22.94 -28.62 32.40
N ALA A 463 -22.56 -29.69 31.68
CA ALA A 463 -22.31 -29.64 30.24
C ALA A 463 -23.60 -29.36 29.44
N THR A 464 -24.73 -29.99 29.79
CA THR A 464 -26.04 -29.72 29.16
C THR A 464 -26.44 -28.25 29.27
N SER A 465 -26.27 -27.63 30.44
CA SER A 465 -26.58 -26.20 30.61
C SER A 465 -25.72 -25.27 29.72
N ALA A 466 -24.45 -25.64 29.48
CA ALA A 466 -23.56 -24.88 28.59
C ALA A 466 -23.98 -25.03 27.11
N VAL A 467 -24.42 -26.23 26.71
CA VAL A 467 -24.99 -26.49 25.38
C VAL A 467 -26.24 -25.65 25.14
N ASP A 468 -27.15 -25.58 26.12
CA ASP A 468 -28.38 -24.76 26.00
C ASP A 468 -28.09 -23.26 25.86
N ALA A 469 -27.07 -22.76 26.57
CA ALA A 469 -26.60 -21.38 26.41
C ALA A 469 -26.01 -21.14 25.01
N HIS A 470 -25.28 -22.10 24.46
CA HIS A 470 -24.72 -22.03 23.11
C HIS A 470 -25.80 -22.04 22.02
N LYS A 471 -26.84 -22.89 22.15
CA LYS A 471 -28.01 -22.90 21.24
C LYS A 471 -28.70 -21.55 21.19
N LYS A 472 -28.91 -20.91 22.36
CA LYS A 472 -29.50 -19.57 22.42
C LYS A 472 -28.65 -18.50 21.73
N LYS A 473 -27.32 -18.61 21.78
CA LYS A 473 -26.40 -17.69 21.09
C LYS A 473 -26.46 -17.84 19.57
N LEU A 474 -26.46 -19.08 19.06
CA LEU A 474 -26.59 -19.36 17.62
C LEU A 474 -27.95 -18.93 17.05
N ALA A 475 -29.05 -19.20 17.77
CA ALA A 475 -30.38 -18.76 17.37
C ALA A 475 -30.49 -17.21 17.28
N LYS A 476 -29.83 -16.49 18.20
CA LYS A 476 -29.77 -15.02 18.17
C LYS A 476 -28.95 -14.50 16.97
N LEU A 477 -27.84 -15.15 16.62
CA LEU A 477 -27.02 -14.80 15.46
C LEU A 477 -27.76 -15.05 14.14
N ALA A 478 -28.43 -16.20 14.01
CA ALA A 478 -29.22 -16.54 12.83
C ALA A 478 -30.42 -15.60 12.64
N ALA A 479 -31.10 -15.22 13.72
CA ALA A 479 -32.17 -14.22 13.68
C ALA A 479 -31.68 -12.82 13.27
N SER A 480 -30.47 -12.43 13.70
CA SER A 480 -29.83 -11.16 13.29
C SER A 480 -29.48 -11.16 11.80
N ALA A 481 -28.86 -12.24 11.31
CA ALA A 481 -28.51 -12.36 9.89
C ALA A 481 -29.73 -12.37 8.97
N GLY A 482 -30.82 -13.04 9.38
CA GLY A 482 -32.08 -13.02 8.64
C GLY A 482 -32.75 -11.64 8.60
N ALA A 483 -32.68 -10.88 9.70
CA ALA A 483 -33.20 -9.51 9.75
C ALA A 483 -32.36 -8.54 8.91
N GLU A 484 -31.03 -8.71 8.86
CA GLU A 484 -30.13 -7.91 8.02
C GLU A 484 -30.36 -8.13 6.52
N GLU A 485 -30.59 -9.39 6.11
CA GLU A 485 -30.87 -9.72 4.70
C GLU A 485 -32.22 -9.17 4.24
N GLU A 486 -33.25 -9.23 5.08
CA GLU A 486 -34.56 -8.64 4.78
C GLU A 486 -34.47 -7.10 4.70
N ALA A 487 -33.73 -6.47 5.62
CA ALA A 487 -33.47 -5.03 5.57
C ALA A 487 -32.70 -4.62 4.30
N ARG A 488 -31.74 -5.43 3.84
CA ARG A 488 -31.00 -5.21 2.59
C ARG A 488 -31.92 -5.27 1.37
N LYS A 489 -32.79 -6.29 1.28
CA LYS A 489 -33.78 -6.41 0.20
C LYS A 489 -34.74 -5.23 0.16
N GLN A 490 -35.24 -4.80 1.33
CA GLN A 490 -36.11 -3.64 1.43
C GLN A 490 -35.38 -2.35 1.01
N ARG A 491 -34.10 -2.18 1.39
CA ARG A 491 -33.29 -1.02 0.98
C ARG A 491 -33.08 -0.97 -0.54
N LEU A 492 -32.77 -2.11 -1.18
CA LEU A 492 -32.62 -2.18 -2.64
C LEU A 492 -33.91 -1.82 -3.37
N LYS A 493 -35.05 -2.33 -2.88
CA LYS A 493 -36.36 -1.98 -3.44
C LYS A 493 -36.65 -0.48 -3.32
N ASN A 494 -36.38 0.12 -2.17
CA ASN A 494 -36.55 1.57 -1.96
C ASN A 494 -35.66 2.39 -2.92
N LEU A 495 -34.44 1.95 -3.19
CA LEU A 495 -33.53 2.61 -4.14
C LEU A 495 -34.02 2.51 -5.59
N GLU A 496 -34.57 1.36 -6.00
CA GLU A 496 -35.17 1.21 -7.34
C GLU A 496 -36.41 2.09 -7.53
N ASP A 497 -37.25 2.24 -6.51
CA ASP A 497 -38.39 3.15 -6.56
C ASP A 497 -37.94 4.62 -6.60
N ALA A 498 -36.86 4.96 -5.91
CA ALA A 498 -36.30 6.30 -5.89
C ALA A 498 -35.70 6.75 -7.25
N LYS A 499 -35.22 5.82 -8.09
CA LYS A 499 -34.75 6.12 -9.46
C LYS A 499 -35.84 6.70 -10.36
N LYS A 500 -37.11 6.46 -10.04
CA LYS A 500 -38.27 6.94 -10.82
C LYS A 500 -38.57 8.42 -10.53
N ILE A 501 -38.06 8.96 -9.42
CA ILE A 501 -38.30 10.34 -8.99
C ILE A 501 -37.24 11.22 -9.65
N LYS A 502 -37.66 11.98 -10.66
CA LYS A 502 -36.83 13.02 -11.30
C LYS A 502 -37.19 14.38 -10.74
N ILE A 503 -36.18 15.20 -10.48
CA ILE A 503 -36.33 16.58 -10.04
C ILE A 503 -35.87 17.50 -11.18
N GLU A 504 -36.59 18.60 -11.39
CA GLU A 504 -36.28 19.59 -12.41
C GLU A 504 -36.28 20.97 -11.78
N GLN A 505 -35.53 21.90 -12.36
CA GLN A 505 -35.48 23.26 -11.87
C GLN A 505 -36.79 23.98 -12.19
N ASP A 506 -37.39 24.65 -11.19
CA ASP A 506 -38.62 25.42 -11.38
C ASP A 506 -38.34 26.70 -12.18
N SER A 507 -38.80 26.73 -13.43
CA SER A 507 -38.68 27.87 -14.35
C SER A 507 -39.41 29.14 -13.91
N SER A 508 -40.32 29.05 -12.93
CA SER A 508 -41.03 30.21 -12.38
C SER A 508 -40.21 30.98 -11.33
N LEU A 509 -39.15 30.37 -10.79
CA LEU A 509 -38.26 31.01 -9.82
C LEU A 509 -37.23 31.93 -10.51
N PRO A 510 -36.75 32.99 -9.82
CA PRO A 510 -35.68 33.82 -10.35
C PRO A 510 -34.42 33.02 -10.70
N GLU A 511 -33.64 33.49 -11.66
CA GLU A 511 -32.37 32.86 -12.03
C GLU A 511 -31.40 32.83 -10.83
N ALA A 512 -30.78 31.67 -10.58
CA ALA A 512 -29.92 31.46 -9.44
C ALA A 512 -28.53 32.07 -9.67
N LYS A 513 -28.16 33.04 -8.84
CA LYS A 513 -26.84 33.69 -8.90
C LYS A 513 -25.75 32.77 -8.35
N LYS A 514 -24.69 32.54 -9.13
CA LYS A 514 -23.53 31.76 -8.67
C LYS A 514 -22.77 32.50 -7.59
N MET A 515 -22.48 31.83 -6.48
CA MET A 515 -21.68 32.38 -5.38
C MET A 515 -20.74 31.31 -4.79
N ARG A 516 -19.66 31.76 -4.16
CA ARG A 516 -18.87 30.94 -3.22
C ARG A 516 -19.47 31.03 -1.83
N ILE A 517 -19.14 30.08 -0.95
CA ILE A 517 -19.67 30.11 0.41
C ILE A 517 -19.26 31.39 1.15
N ASP A 518 -18.04 31.87 0.99
CA ASP A 518 -17.54 33.06 1.71
C ASP A 518 -18.08 34.40 1.19
N ASP A 519 -18.86 34.43 0.10
CA ASP A 519 -19.52 35.65 -0.35
C ASP A 519 -20.68 36.01 0.59
N LYS A 520 -20.46 37.03 1.42
CA LYS A 520 -21.43 37.55 2.41
C LYS A 520 -22.27 38.72 1.89
N SER A 521 -22.12 39.10 0.61
CA SER A 521 -22.84 40.24 0.01
C SER A 521 -24.27 39.92 -0.45
N VAL A 522 -24.65 38.63 -0.46
CA VAL A 522 -25.96 38.17 -0.92
C VAL A 522 -27.10 38.59 0.01
N GLU A 523 -28.23 38.98 -0.56
CA GLU A 523 -29.41 39.39 0.20
C GLU A 523 -30.06 38.20 0.92
N LEU A 524 -30.21 38.32 2.24
CA LEU A 524 -30.86 37.30 3.07
C LEU A 524 -32.35 37.60 3.24
N GLY A 525 -33.18 36.56 3.11
CA GLY A 525 -34.59 36.62 3.48
C GLY A 525 -34.79 36.60 5.00
N GLU A 526 -35.80 37.33 5.48
CA GLU A 526 -36.20 37.41 6.89
C GLU A 526 -37.72 37.64 6.99
N GLY A 527 -38.44 36.78 7.71
CA GLY A 527 -39.91 36.79 7.74
C GLY A 527 -40.50 36.58 6.34
N ASP A 528 -41.37 37.49 5.90
CA ASP A 528 -41.99 37.48 4.57
C ASP A 528 -41.08 38.04 3.46
N LYS A 529 -39.93 38.64 3.82
CA LYS A 529 -38.98 39.16 2.83
C LYS A 529 -38.25 38.00 2.15
N GLN A 530 -38.40 37.92 0.83
CA GLN A 530 -37.64 36.97 0.00
C GLN A 530 -36.15 37.37 -0.06
N GLY A 531 -35.27 36.39 0.12
CA GLY A 531 -33.83 36.52 -0.12
C GLY A 531 -33.44 36.20 -1.56
N ALA A 532 -32.16 36.41 -1.88
CA ALA A 532 -31.60 36.07 -3.18
C ALA A 532 -31.64 34.55 -3.41
N ARG A 533 -32.03 34.14 -4.63
CA ARG A 533 -31.86 32.77 -5.11
C ARG A 533 -30.44 32.60 -5.66
N VAL A 534 -29.74 31.58 -5.16
CA VAL A 534 -28.32 31.36 -5.44
C VAL A 534 -28.07 29.92 -5.86
N GLN A 535 -26.94 29.70 -6.52
CA GLN A 535 -26.38 28.38 -6.78
C GLN A 535 -25.00 28.30 -6.12
N VAL A 536 -24.78 27.26 -5.31
CA VAL A 536 -23.56 27.05 -4.54
C VAL A 536 -23.07 25.63 -4.74
N SER A 537 -21.83 25.49 -5.20
CA SER A 537 -21.19 24.17 -5.39
C SER A 537 -20.25 23.87 -4.24
N GLY A 538 -20.22 22.61 -3.80
CA GLY A 538 -19.32 22.16 -2.75
C GLY A 538 -19.42 20.66 -2.51
N ARG A 539 -18.95 20.21 -1.35
CA ARG A 539 -19.05 18.82 -0.90
C ARG A 539 -19.86 18.73 0.38
N ILE A 540 -20.57 17.61 0.55
CA ILE A 540 -21.23 17.30 1.82
C ILE A 540 -20.15 17.09 2.89
N HIS A 541 -20.04 18.03 3.84
CA HIS A 541 -19.16 17.90 5.00
C HIS A 541 -19.84 17.15 6.15
N ARG A 542 -21.11 17.47 6.39
CA ARG A 542 -21.96 16.79 7.38
C ARG A 542 -23.34 16.57 6.79
N LEU A 543 -23.92 15.41 7.08
CA LEU A 543 -25.24 15.01 6.60
C LEU A 543 -26.10 14.61 7.80
N ARG A 544 -27.30 15.21 7.91
CA ARG A 544 -28.27 14.88 8.95
C ARG A 544 -29.67 14.76 8.34
N PRO A 545 -30.11 13.56 7.94
CA PRO A 545 -31.47 13.33 7.48
C PRO A 545 -32.44 13.33 8.67
N GLN A 546 -33.56 14.05 8.54
CA GLN A 546 -34.66 14.05 9.52
C GLN A 546 -36.01 13.86 8.81
N LYS A 547 -37.07 13.58 9.56
CA LYS A 547 -38.41 13.33 9.00
C LYS A 547 -38.97 14.48 8.15
N GLN A 548 -38.64 15.73 8.50
CA GLN A 548 -39.21 16.93 7.89
C GLN A 548 -38.25 17.63 6.90
N ALA A 549 -36.95 17.32 6.95
CA ALA A 549 -35.94 17.90 6.07
C ALA A 549 -34.62 17.11 6.16
N THR A 550 -33.79 17.23 5.13
CA THR A 550 -32.38 16.80 5.17
C THR A 550 -31.48 18.01 5.32
N PHE A 551 -30.64 18.02 6.35
CA PHE A 551 -29.68 19.08 6.61
C PHE A 551 -28.30 18.68 6.12
N ILE A 552 -27.73 19.50 5.25
CA ILE A 552 -26.37 19.36 4.72
C ILE A 552 -25.55 20.53 5.22
N THR A 553 -24.37 20.26 5.77
CA THR A 553 -23.31 21.27 5.86
C THR A 553 -22.46 21.13 4.62
N LEU A 554 -22.53 22.10 3.72
CA LEU A 554 -21.73 22.15 2.50
C LEU A 554 -20.37 22.81 2.80
N ILE A 555 -19.30 22.31 2.20
CA ILE A 555 -17.95 22.88 2.26
C ILE A 555 -17.36 23.05 0.85
N ASP A 556 -16.72 24.18 0.59
CA ASP A 556 -16.05 24.48 -0.70
C ASP A 556 -14.55 24.83 -0.54
N GLY A 557 -14.05 24.84 0.70
CA GLY A 557 -12.69 25.26 1.06
C GLY A 557 -12.63 26.66 1.68
N TYR A 558 -13.57 27.53 1.32
CA TYR A 558 -13.67 28.92 1.81
C TYR A 558 -14.59 29.05 3.02
N GLY A 559 -15.47 28.09 3.26
CA GLY A 559 -16.27 28.07 4.48
C GLY A 559 -17.23 26.90 4.56
N HIS A 560 -18.16 27.02 5.51
CA HIS A 560 -19.27 26.09 5.67
C HIS A 560 -20.59 26.83 5.45
N LEU A 561 -21.54 26.17 4.79
CA LEU A 561 -22.90 26.68 4.62
C LEU A 561 -23.91 25.61 5.02
N GLN A 562 -24.84 25.95 5.93
CA GLN A 562 -25.97 25.07 6.21
C GLN A 562 -26.98 25.15 5.07
N CYS A 563 -27.33 24.00 4.52
CA CYS A 563 -28.30 23.84 3.44
C CYS A 563 -29.42 22.91 3.92
N ILE A 564 -30.66 23.30 3.67
CA ILE A 564 -31.86 22.60 4.13
C ILE A 564 -32.63 22.15 2.90
N ILE A 565 -32.77 20.84 2.74
CA ILE A 565 -33.58 20.22 1.69
C ILE A 565 -34.92 19.83 2.35
N PRO A 566 -36.05 20.48 1.98
CA PRO A 566 -37.35 20.19 2.58
C PRO A 566 -37.81 18.77 2.22
N ALA A 567 -38.55 18.12 3.12
CA ALA A 567 -39.12 16.80 2.84
C ALA A 567 -40.09 16.87 1.64
N GLY A 568 -39.97 15.89 0.76
CA GLY A 568 -40.75 15.81 -0.48
C GLY A 568 -39.99 15.03 -1.55
N SER A 569 -40.23 15.36 -2.82
CA SER A 569 -39.53 14.76 -3.97
C SER A 569 -38.01 14.92 -3.85
N LEU A 570 -37.53 16.08 -3.39
CA LEU A 570 -36.09 16.39 -3.24
C LEU A 570 -35.35 15.44 -2.28
N THR A 571 -36.02 14.89 -1.26
CA THR A 571 -35.42 13.96 -0.28
C THR A 571 -35.66 12.49 -0.60
N GLN A 572 -36.38 12.20 -1.68
CA GLN A 572 -36.80 10.84 -2.04
C GLN A 572 -36.15 10.32 -3.32
N THR A 573 -35.36 11.14 -4.02
CA THR A 573 -34.59 10.72 -5.20
C THR A 573 -33.54 9.67 -4.83
N TYR A 574 -33.07 8.93 -5.83
CA TYR A 574 -31.95 7.99 -5.65
C TYR A 574 -30.71 8.68 -5.04
N ASP A 575 -30.37 9.87 -5.52
CA ASP A 575 -29.25 10.67 -5.03
C ASP A 575 -29.41 11.01 -3.54
N ALA A 576 -30.57 11.53 -3.13
CA ALA A 576 -30.82 11.90 -1.75
C ALA A 576 -30.73 10.70 -0.78
N LEU A 577 -31.16 9.51 -1.23
CA LEU A 577 -31.05 8.28 -0.44
C LEU A 577 -29.62 7.71 -0.39
N THR A 578 -28.72 8.19 -1.25
CA THR A 578 -27.33 7.74 -1.36
C THR A 578 -26.31 8.81 -0.99
N PHE A 579 -26.76 9.98 -0.51
CA PHE A 579 -25.86 11.03 -0.01
C PHE A 579 -24.90 10.49 1.05
N ALA A 580 -23.62 10.79 0.84
CA ALA A 580 -22.54 10.47 1.77
C ALA A 580 -21.61 11.67 1.95
N GLN A 581 -20.89 11.69 3.08
CA GLN A 581 -19.84 12.68 3.31
C GLN A 581 -18.81 12.62 2.16
N GLY A 582 -18.48 13.79 1.60
CA GLY A 582 -17.58 13.94 0.46
C GLY A 582 -18.28 14.02 -0.90
N THR A 583 -19.58 13.73 -0.99
CA THR A 583 -20.37 13.86 -2.23
C THR A 583 -20.30 15.30 -2.73
N SER A 584 -19.87 15.49 -3.98
CA SER A 584 -19.83 16.81 -4.63
C SER A 584 -21.15 17.13 -5.32
N MET A 585 -21.66 18.34 -5.09
CA MET A 585 -22.96 18.77 -5.58
C MET A 585 -23.05 20.28 -5.76
N THR A 586 -23.98 20.70 -6.61
CA THR A 586 -24.46 22.09 -6.72
C THR A 586 -25.86 22.16 -6.10
N LEU A 587 -26.04 23.07 -5.16
CA LEU A 587 -27.33 23.33 -4.50
C LEU A 587 -27.89 24.67 -4.97
N TYR A 588 -29.16 24.69 -5.33
CA TYR A 588 -29.91 25.86 -5.75
C TYR A 588 -30.98 26.15 -4.70
N GLY A 589 -31.11 27.41 -4.31
CA GLY A 589 -32.02 27.74 -3.23
C GLY A 589 -32.06 29.22 -2.87
N GLN A 590 -32.96 29.55 -1.96
CA GLN A 590 -33.07 30.89 -1.41
C GLN A 590 -32.21 31.05 -0.15
N MET A 591 -31.39 32.08 -0.11
CA MET A 591 -30.62 32.45 1.09
C MET A 591 -31.52 33.09 2.15
N LYS A 592 -31.42 32.61 3.39
CA LYS A 592 -32.16 33.14 4.53
C LYS A 592 -31.26 33.38 5.72
N LYS A 593 -31.67 34.34 6.55
CA LYS A 593 -31.10 34.55 7.87
C LYS A 593 -31.51 33.37 8.76
N ALA A 594 -30.55 32.83 9.50
CA ALA A 594 -30.83 31.73 10.41
C ALA A 594 -31.69 32.19 11.60
N PRO A 595 -32.52 31.31 12.19
CA PRO A 595 -33.30 31.64 13.39
C PRO A 595 -32.42 32.10 14.55
N GLU A 596 -32.93 33.02 15.37
CA GLU A 596 -32.21 33.53 16.54
C GLU A 596 -31.86 32.39 17.51
N GLY A 597 -30.58 32.31 17.90
CA GLY A 597 -30.06 31.24 18.77
C GLY A 597 -29.62 29.95 18.04
N ALA A 598 -29.85 29.83 16.72
CA ALA A 598 -29.34 28.71 15.95
C ALA A 598 -27.81 28.81 15.78
N LYS A 599 -27.06 27.79 16.22
CA LYS A 599 -25.60 27.71 16.02
C LYS A 599 -25.28 27.19 14.62
N VAL A 600 -25.40 28.06 13.62
CA VAL A 600 -25.09 27.74 12.21
C VAL A 600 -23.98 28.65 11.68
N PRO A 601 -23.16 28.18 10.72
CA PRO A 601 -22.10 28.99 10.13
C PRO A 601 -22.62 30.33 9.59
N ASP A 602 -21.94 31.42 9.94
CA ASP A 602 -22.26 32.80 9.52
C ASP A 602 -23.72 33.25 9.79
N ASN A 603 -24.48 32.58 10.67
CA ASN A 603 -25.89 32.87 10.96
C ASN A 603 -26.80 32.93 9.71
N ARG A 604 -26.50 32.11 8.69
CA ARG A 604 -27.25 32.04 7.43
C ARG A 604 -27.43 30.60 6.97
N GLU A 605 -28.47 30.37 6.18
CA GLU A 605 -28.80 29.06 5.64
C GLU A 605 -29.40 29.15 4.24
N LEU A 606 -29.16 28.11 3.44
CA LEU A 606 -29.70 27.95 2.10
C LEU A 606 -30.93 27.04 2.16
N HIS A 607 -32.09 27.55 1.78
CA HIS A 607 -33.32 26.76 1.64
C HIS A 607 -33.35 26.22 0.21
N VAL A 608 -33.04 24.93 0.06
CA VAL A 608 -32.78 24.28 -1.23
C VAL A 608 -34.10 24.00 -1.95
N ASP A 609 -34.19 24.44 -3.19
CA ASP A 609 -35.30 24.17 -4.11
C ASP A 609 -34.93 23.18 -5.23
N TYR A 610 -33.64 23.04 -5.54
CA TYR A 610 -33.12 22.11 -6.54
C TYR A 610 -31.65 21.76 -6.26
N TYR A 611 -31.18 20.62 -6.75
CA TYR A 611 -29.76 20.25 -6.65
C TYR A 611 -29.31 19.35 -7.80
N GLU A 612 -27.99 19.31 -8.00
CA GLU A 612 -27.29 18.45 -8.96
C GLU A 612 -26.16 17.73 -8.23
N VAL A 613 -26.13 16.40 -8.29
CA VAL A 613 -24.97 15.63 -7.84
C VAL A 613 -23.95 15.59 -8.96
N LEU A 614 -22.75 16.13 -8.69
CA LEU A 614 -21.63 16.15 -9.63
C LEU A 614 -20.76 14.89 -9.51
N GLY A 615 -20.74 14.28 -8.31
CA GLY A 615 -19.94 13.09 -8.04
C GLY A 615 -20.25 12.52 -6.66
N SER A 616 -20.72 11.28 -6.64
CA SER A 616 -21.12 10.59 -5.42
C SER A 616 -19.92 10.12 -4.61
N ALA A 617 -20.01 10.21 -3.28
CA ALA A 617 -19.06 9.56 -2.39
C ALA A 617 -19.55 8.15 -2.01
N PRO A 618 -18.64 7.19 -1.75
CA PRO A 618 -19.02 5.86 -1.29
C PRO A 618 -19.82 5.88 0.03
N THR A 619 -20.75 4.94 0.17
CA THR A 619 -21.53 4.68 1.39
C THR A 619 -21.02 3.44 2.12
N ASP A 620 -21.63 3.14 3.28
CA ASP A 620 -21.42 1.89 4.02
C ASP A 620 -19.93 1.64 4.33
N LEU A 621 -19.36 0.45 4.07
CA LEU A 621 -17.98 0.09 4.48
C LEU A 621 -16.89 1.02 3.90
N ASP A 622 -17.15 1.65 2.74
CA ASP A 622 -16.21 2.55 2.09
C ASP A 622 -16.47 4.03 2.38
N ALA A 623 -17.47 4.35 3.21
CA ALA A 623 -17.75 5.71 3.64
C ALA A 623 -16.52 6.33 4.35
N ILE A 624 -16.28 7.63 4.11
CA ILE A 624 -15.18 8.37 4.74
C ILE A 624 -15.21 8.20 6.26
N THR A 625 -16.40 8.25 6.87
CA THR A 625 -16.60 8.09 8.33
C THR A 625 -16.17 6.74 8.88
N ASN A 626 -16.10 5.71 8.03
CA ASN A 626 -15.67 4.36 8.39
C ASN A 626 -14.19 4.11 8.10
N LYS A 627 -13.57 4.93 7.24
CA LYS A 627 -12.12 4.89 6.93
C LYS A 627 -11.30 5.76 7.87
N VAL A 628 -11.84 6.91 8.26
CA VAL A 628 -11.18 7.87 9.15
C VAL A 628 -12.17 8.45 10.15
N SER A 629 -11.76 8.56 11.40
CA SER A 629 -12.56 9.17 12.46
C SER A 629 -11.81 10.33 13.13
N SER A 630 -12.54 11.38 13.50
CA SER A 630 -12.00 12.48 14.30
C SER A 630 -11.66 12.07 15.74
N THR A 631 -12.12 10.90 16.20
CA THR A 631 -11.83 10.36 17.53
C THR A 631 -10.61 9.44 17.56
N GLN A 632 -10.18 8.95 16.39
CA GLN A 632 -9.00 8.10 16.28
C GLN A 632 -7.74 8.95 16.44
N ASP A 633 -6.70 8.31 16.95
CA ASP A 633 -5.40 8.92 16.99
C ASP A 633 -4.89 9.10 15.54
N PRO A 634 -4.65 10.35 15.06
CA PRO A 634 -4.22 10.58 13.69
C PRO A 634 -2.80 10.06 13.38
N TRP A 635 -2.07 9.51 14.37
CA TRP A 635 -0.75 8.89 14.15
C TRP A 635 -0.82 7.38 13.92
N GLU A 636 -1.99 6.76 14.08
CA GLU A 636 -2.20 5.38 13.68
C GLU A 636 -1.91 5.19 12.18
N SER A 637 -1.36 4.04 11.81
CA SER A 637 -0.93 3.78 10.41
C SER A 637 -2.08 3.99 9.43
N ASP A 638 -3.30 3.58 9.78
CA ASP A 638 -4.48 3.72 8.93
C ASP A 638 -4.90 5.19 8.74
N MET A 639 -4.81 6.00 9.79
CA MET A 639 -5.12 7.44 9.71
C MET A 639 -4.10 8.19 8.87
N LEU A 640 -2.83 7.79 8.98
CA LEU A 640 -1.78 8.34 8.15
C LEU A 640 -1.93 7.85 6.69
N ASP A 641 -2.16 6.58 6.42
CA ASP A 641 -2.35 6.07 5.04
C ASP A 641 -3.59 6.68 4.36
N ASN A 642 -4.60 7.03 5.16
CA ASN A 642 -5.79 7.76 4.71
C ASN A 642 -5.69 9.28 4.97
N ARG A 643 -4.47 9.84 5.10
CA ARG A 643 -4.27 11.26 5.43
C ARG A 643 -4.99 12.20 4.46
N HIS A 644 -5.11 11.81 3.20
CA HIS A 644 -5.87 12.53 2.17
C HIS A 644 -7.38 12.70 2.50
N LEU A 645 -7.97 11.78 3.28
CA LEU A 645 -9.32 11.90 3.85
C LEU A 645 -9.30 12.65 5.18
N VAL A 646 -8.30 12.41 6.05
CA VAL A 646 -8.14 13.14 7.32
C VAL A 646 -8.04 14.65 7.09
N LEU A 647 -7.31 15.08 6.04
CA LEU A 647 -7.17 16.49 5.64
C LEU A 647 -8.49 17.16 5.26
N ARG A 648 -9.56 16.40 4.99
CA ARG A 648 -10.91 16.94 4.75
C ARG A 648 -11.66 17.27 6.04
N GLY A 649 -11.16 16.85 7.20
CA GLY A 649 -11.73 17.18 8.50
C GLY A 649 -11.38 18.60 8.96
N ASP A 650 -12.25 19.18 9.79
CA ASP A 650 -12.12 20.56 10.29
C ASP A 650 -10.74 20.83 10.90
N LYS A 651 -10.34 20.03 11.88
CA LYS A 651 -9.08 20.24 12.62
C LYS A 651 -7.85 20.19 11.72
N ALA A 652 -7.75 19.17 10.86
CA ALA A 652 -6.59 18.98 10.00
C ALA A 652 -6.50 20.06 8.91
N SER A 653 -7.63 20.42 8.30
CA SER A 653 -7.68 21.48 7.30
C SER A 653 -7.34 22.84 7.91
N SER A 654 -7.81 23.15 9.12
CA SER A 654 -7.48 24.38 9.84
C SER A 654 -5.99 24.52 10.12
N VAL A 655 -5.29 23.44 10.48
CA VAL A 655 -3.83 23.46 10.66
C VAL A 655 -3.11 23.78 9.34
N MET A 656 -3.59 23.28 8.20
CA MET A 656 -3.00 23.60 6.89
C MET A 656 -3.27 25.04 6.46
N LYS A 657 -4.45 25.58 6.76
CA LYS A 657 -4.76 27.00 6.54
C LYS A 657 -3.85 27.90 7.37
N LEU A 658 -3.72 27.60 8.67
CA LEU A 658 -2.79 28.30 9.56
C LEU A 658 -1.34 28.19 9.09
N ARG A 659 -0.92 27.02 8.61
CA ARG A 659 0.40 26.81 8.00
C ARG A 659 0.66 27.78 6.84
N SER A 660 -0.33 27.95 5.95
CA SER A 660 -0.22 28.87 4.82
C SER A 660 -0.05 30.32 5.29
N GLU A 661 -0.82 30.74 6.30
CA GLU A 661 -0.71 32.12 6.82
C GLU A 661 0.62 32.34 7.54
N VAL A 662 1.09 31.38 8.33
CA VAL A 662 2.38 31.48 9.02
C VAL A 662 3.54 31.59 8.03
N ASP A 663 3.55 30.79 6.95
CA ASP A 663 4.56 30.90 5.89
C ASP A 663 4.55 32.30 5.25
N TYR A 664 3.36 32.81 4.90
CA TYR A 664 3.19 34.14 4.36
C TYR A 664 3.67 35.23 5.33
N ALA A 665 3.32 35.12 6.61
CA ALA A 665 3.72 36.05 7.65
C ALA A 665 5.25 36.11 7.80
N PHE A 666 5.95 34.97 7.81
CA PHE A 666 7.42 34.97 7.80
C PHE A 666 7.99 35.76 6.62
N ARG A 667 7.54 35.47 5.39
CA ARG A 667 7.98 36.20 4.18
C ARG A 667 7.70 37.69 4.28
N HIS A 668 6.54 38.05 4.82
CA HIS A 668 6.13 39.43 4.98
C HIS A 668 7.02 40.18 5.98
N ILE A 669 7.27 39.61 7.15
CA ILE A 669 8.13 40.22 8.17
C ILE A 669 9.57 40.35 7.65
N TYR A 670 10.15 39.32 7.01
CA TYR A 670 11.46 39.44 6.37
C TYR A 670 11.53 40.59 5.36
N LYS A 671 10.49 40.74 4.54
CA LYS A 671 10.39 41.84 3.57
C LYS A 671 10.32 43.21 4.27
N GLN A 672 9.58 43.33 5.38
CA GLN A 672 9.52 44.57 6.16
C GLN A 672 10.88 44.94 6.75
N LEU A 673 11.63 43.95 7.24
CA LEU A 673 12.99 44.09 7.75
C LEU A 673 14.05 44.23 6.66
N LYS A 674 13.65 44.24 5.38
CA LYS A 674 14.53 44.33 4.20
C LYS A 674 15.56 43.20 4.08
N ILE A 675 15.22 42.02 4.59
CA ILE A 675 16.01 40.80 4.46
C ILE A 675 15.64 40.14 3.13
N ARG A 676 16.62 39.81 2.29
CA ARG A 676 16.38 39.36 0.91
C ARG A 676 16.18 37.85 0.85
N GLN A 677 15.16 37.41 0.11
CA GLN A 677 14.97 35.98 -0.14
C GLN A 677 16.02 35.47 -1.14
N VAL A 678 16.59 34.30 -0.86
CA VAL A 678 17.45 33.54 -1.78
C VAL A 678 16.96 32.09 -1.90
N SER A 679 17.43 31.37 -2.93
CA SER A 679 17.06 29.98 -3.22
C SER A 679 18.32 29.11 -3.36
N PRO A 680 18.85 28.58 -2.24
CA PRO A 680 20.04 27.73 -2.22
C PRO A 680 19.77 26.33 -2.81
N PRO A 681 20.82 25.60 -3.22
CA PRO A 681 20.66 24.24 -3.77
C PRO A 681 20.30 23.23 -2.66
N ALA A 682 19.42 22.27 -3.00
CA ALA A 682 19.06 21.17 -2.11
C ALA A 682 19.95 19.92 -2.29
N LEU A 683 20.69 19.83 -3.40
CA LEU A 683 21.63 18.77 -3.71
C LEU A 683 23.04 19.28 -3.41
N VAL A 684 23.76 18.63 -2.50
CA VAL A 684 25.03 19.12 -1.96
C VAL A 684 26.09 18.03 -1.90
N GLN A 685 27.36 18.42 -1.87
CA GLN A 685 28.50 17.51 -1.63
C GLN A 685 29.14 17.73 -0.25
N THR A 686 28.53 18.59 0.58
CA THR A 686 29.04 19.04 1.87
C THR A 686 28.04 18.75 2.99
N GLN A 687 28.54 18.35 4.15
CA GLN A 687 27.78 18.23 5.40
C GLN A 687 27.73 19.56 6.17
N VAL A 688 26.69 19.78 6.98
CA VAL A 688 26.55 20.98 7.82
C VAL A 688 26.39 20.60 9.29
N GLU A 689 25.43 19.72 9.59
CA GLU A 689 24.98 19.37 10.95
C GLU A 689 25.44 17.96 11.36
N GLY A 690 26.66 17.59 10.95
CA GLY A 690 27.26 16.26 11.19
C GLY A 690 26.91 15.21 10.13
N GLY A 691 27.87 14.34 9.81
CA GLY A 691 27.77 13.40 8.68
C GLY A 691 26.88 12.17 8.88
N SER A 692 26.46 11.89 10.12
CA SER A 692 25.73 10.66 10.46
C SER A 692 24.27 10.66 10.01
N THR A 693 23.72 11.79 9.57
CA THR A 693 22.29 11.98 9.27
C THR A 693 22.03 12.51 7.86
N LEU A 694 22.94 12.31 6.90
CA LEU A 694 22.73 12.68 5.50
C LEU A 694 22.01 11.60 4.69
N PHE A 695 21.09 12.00 3.81
CA PHE A 695 20.58 11.12 2.76
C PHE A 695 21.51 11.16 1.55
N GLY A 696 22.32 10.10 1.37
CA GLY A 696 23.18 9.94 0.21
C GLY A 696 22.42 9.46 -1.03
N PHE A 697 22.81 9.96 -2.20
CA PHE A 697 22.36 9.50 -3.50
C PHE A 697 23.47 9.66 -4.54
N ASN A 698 23.37 8.92 -5.65
CA ASN A 698 24.31 9.04 -6.76
C ASN A 698 23.86 10.15 -7.72
N TYR A 699 24.66 11.20 -7.87
CA TYR A 699 24.43 12.28 -8.81
C TYR A 699 25.35 12.10 -10.03
N TYR A 700 24.85 11.41 -11.05
CA TYR A 700 25.59 11.17 -12.30
C TYR A 700 26.99 10.56 -12.11
N GLY A 701 27.14 9.62 -11.17
CA GLY A 701 28.42 8.99 -10.86
C GLY A 701 29.17 9.61 -9.68
N GLU A 702 28.70 10.74 -9.14
CA GLU A 702 29.30 11.40 -7.98
C GLU A 702 28.48 11.14 -6.71
N ASP A 703 29.16 11.00 -5.57
CA ASP A 703 28.50 10.94 -4.26
C ASP A 703 27.94 12.31 -3.91
N SER A 704 26.65 12.37 -3.60
CA SER A 704 25.94 13.61 -3.25
C SER A 704 24.90 13.34 -2.18
N TYR A 705 24.43 14.41 -1.55
CA TYR A 705 23.56 14.35 -0.39
C TYR A 705 22.42 15.36 -0.51
N LEU A 706 21.29 15.04 0.11
CA LEU A 706 20.23 16.03 0.34
C LEU A 706 20.64 16.95 1.48
N THR A 707 20.39 18.25 1.32
CA THR A 707 20.84 19.28 2.27
C THR A 707 20.24 19.10 3.68
N GLN A 708 21.07 19.21 4.72
CA GLN A 708 20.62 19.31 6.12
C GLN A 708 20.23 20.75 6.49
N SER A 709 20.87 21.72 5.86
CA SER A 709 20.75 23.15 6.14
C SER A 709 21.38 23.94 4.99
N SER A 710 20.79 25.08 4.68
CA SER A 710 21.30 25.99 3.66
C SER A 710 22.23 27.07 4.22
N GLN A 711 22.50 27.05 5.54
CA GLN A 711 23.26 28.08 6.25
C GLN A 711 24.55 28.48 5.53
N LEU A 712 25.38 27.49 5.15
CA LEU A 712 26.68 27.78 4.54
C LEU A 712 26.53 28.58 3.24
N TYR A 713 25.47 28.33 2.46
CA TYR A 713 25.16 29.10 1.25
C TYR A 713 24.66 30.51 1.56
N LEU A 714 23.85 30.67 2.62
CA LEU A 714 23.40 31.99 3.07
C LEU A 714 24.58 32.89 3.48
N GLU A 715 25.57 32.32 4.18
CA GLU A 715 26.80 33.03 4.55
C GLU A 715 27.56 33.55 3.31
N THR A 716 27.58 32.80 2.20
CA THR A 716 28.32 33.21 0.98
C THR A 716 27.77 34.46 0.29
N VAL A 717 26.48 34.76 0.47
CA VAL A 717 25.83 35.85 -0.23
C VAL A 717 25.76 37.13 0.59
N LEU A 718 26.05 37.08 1.90
CA LEU A 718 26.06 38.26 2.77
C LEU A 718 26.87 39.43 2.19
N PRO A 719 28.12 39.25 1.71
CA PRO A 719 28.91 40.36 1.20
C PRO A 719 28.31 41.06 -0.04
N SER A 720 27.40 40.39 -0.75
CA SER A 720 26.77 40.88 -1.98
C SER A 720 25.32 41.32 -1.80
N MET A 721 24.57 40.64 -0.92
CA MET A 721 23.13 40.79 -0.76
C MET A 721 22.72 41.32 0.62
N GLY A 722 23.67 41.52 1.55
CA GLY A 722 23.36 41.87 2.94
C GLY A 722 22.60 40.75 3.64
N ASN A 723 21.70 41.11 4.56
CA ASN A 723 20.86 40.14 5.28
C ASN A 723 19.99 39.32 4.31
N VAL A 724 20.03 37.99 4.44
CA VAL A 724 19.30 37.06 3.58
C VAL A 724 18.49 36.03 4.36
N TYR A 725 17.48 35.46 3.70
CA TYR A 725 16.72 34.33 4.22
C TYR A 725 16.34 33.35 3.10
N CYS A 726 16.04 32.10 3.47
CA CYS A 726 15.37 31.14 2.61
C CYS A 726 14.28 30.38 3.39
N ILE A 727 13.29 29.86 2.65
CA ILE A 727 12.27 28.95 3.17
C ILE A 727 12.26 27.76 2.22
N GLU A 728 13.05 26.75 2.55
CA GLU A 728 13.32 25.60 1.68
C GLU A 728 13.18 24.29 2.46
N LYS A 729 13.36 23.15 1.78
CA LYS A 729 13.38 21.84 2.44
C LYS A 729 14.76 21.55 3.02
N SER A 730 14.75 20.95 4.21
CA SER A 730 15.92 20.30 4.79
C SER A 730 15.61 18.86 5.14
N PHE A 731 16.65 18.02 5.10
CA PHE A 731 16.53 16.58 5.17
C PHE A 731 17.43 16.02 6.25
N ARG A 732 16.90 15.10 7.07
CA ARG A 732 17.63 14.43 8.14
C ARG A 732 17.36 12.92 8.10
N ALA A 733 18.41 12.15 7.83
CA ALA A 733 18.40 10.69 7.84
C ALA A 733 18.54 10.11 9.27
N GLU A 734 17.99 10.80 10.26
CA GLU A 734 17.96 10.33 11.65
C GLU A 734 17.08 9.10 11.78
N LYS A 735 17.59 8.06 12.44
CA LYS A 735 16.87 6.81 12.72
C LYS A 735 16.01 6.92 13.99
N SER A 736 15.39 8.08 14.22
CA SER A 736 14.63 8.37 15.43
C SER A 736 13.15 8.61 15.14
N LEU A 737 12.27 8.04 15.97
CA LEU A 737 10.81 8.16 15.87
C LEU A 737 10.25 8.97 17.04
N THR A 738 10.66 10.23 17.20
CA THR A 738 10.06 11.12 18.22
C THR A 738 8.91 11.95 17.66
N ARG A 739 8.29 12.75 18.52
CA ARG A 739 7.16 13.63 18.20
C ARG A 739 7.58 14.90 17.44
N ARG A 740 8.88 15.23 17.41
CA ARG A 740 9.43 16.48 16.85
C ARG A 740 10.40 16.31 15.66
N HIS A 741 10.73 15.08 15.27
CA HIS A 741 11.62 14.79 14.14
C HIS A 741 10.85 14.36 12.89
N LEU A 742 11.32 14.86 11.75
CA LEU A 742 10.88 14.53 10.40
C LEU A 742 12.13 14.29 9.55
N SER A 743 12.01 13.42 8.55
CA SER A 743 13.09 13.20 7.57
C SER A 743 13.14 14.28 6.49
N GLU A 744 12.02 14.96 6.27
CA GLU A 744 11.88 16.13 5.40
C GLU A 744 11.02 17.15 6.14
N TYR A 745 11.51 18.37 6.30
CA TYR A 745 10.79 19.46 6.94
C TYR A 745 11.02 20.79 6.23
N THR A 746 10.19 21.78 6.53
CA THR A 746 10.33 23.12 5.94
C THR A 746 11.18 23.96 6.87
N HIS A 747 12.36 24.34 6.40
CA HIS A 747 13.37 25.03 7.18
C HIS A 747 13.38 26.50 6.79
N ILE A 748 13.07 27.36 7.76
CA ILE A 748 13.14 28.80 7.62
C ILE A 748 14.49 29.24 8.17
N GLU A 749 15.40 29.61 7.29
CA GLU A 749 16.77 29.97 7.64
C GLU A 749 17.04 31.43 7.29
N ALA A 750 17.76 32.15 8.15
CA ALA A 750 18.20 33.51 7.86
C ALA A 750 19.60 33.75 8.40
N GLU A 751 20.36 34.57 7.68
CA GLU A 751 21.72 34.96 8.02
C GLU A 751 21.84 36.48 7.91
N LEU A 752 22.43 37.10 8.93
CA LEU A 752 22.50 38.54 9.11
C LEU A 752 23.96 38.98 9.16
N ASP A 753 24.27 40.06 8.45
CA ASP A 753 25.61 40.62 8.32
C ASP A 753 25.82 41.78 9.31
N PHE A 754 27.05 41.96 9.79
CA PHE A 754 27.45 43.02 10.74
C PHE A 754 26.61 43.08 12.03
N ILE A 755 26.43 41.93 12.69
CA ILE A 755 25.66 41.83 13.94
C ILE A 755 26.50 41.33 15.12
N THR A 756 26.07 41.64 16.33
CA THR A 756 26.55 41.01 17.57
C THR A 756 25.64 39.86 18.01
N PHE A 757 26.06 39.06 18.98
CA PHE A 757 25.20 38.02 19.54
C PHE A 757 23.90 38.60 20.14
N GLU A 758 23.97 39.79 20.76
CA GLU A 758 22.82 40.49 21.31
C GLU A 758 21.80 40.91 20.23
N ASP A 759 22.30 41.34 19.07
CA ASP A 759 21.46 41.68 17.92
C ASP A 759 20.75 40.43 17.38
N LEU A 760 21.43 39.28 17.33
CA LEU A 760 20.82 38.00 16.95
C LEU A 760 19.68 37.61 17.90
N LEU A 761 19.91 37.70 19.22
CA LEU A 761 18.88 37.41 20.22
C LEU A 761 17.67 38.34 20.08
N THR A 762 17.91 39.62 19.87
CA THR A 762 16.85 40.63 19.69
C THR A 762 16.05 40.41 18.41
N HIS A 763 16.73 40.06 17.32
CA HIS A 763 16.12 39.75 16.03
C HIS A 763 15.22 38.51 16.10
N LEU A 764 15.65 37.45 16.80
CA LEU A 764 14.82 36.25 17.01
C LEU A 764 13.49 36.57 17.70
N GLU A 765 13.53 37.40 18.74
CA GLU A 765 12.30 37.87 19.40
C GLU A 765 11.41 38.69 18.47
N GLU A 766 12.00 39.61 17.69
CA GLU A 766 11.27 40.46 16.74
C GLU A 766 10.59 39.62 15.66
N MET A 767 11.28 38.64 15.09
CA MET A 767 10.74 37.74 14.08
C MET A 767 9.57 36.90 14.63
N ILE A 768 9.76 36.25 15.77
CA ILE A 768 8.75 35.35 16.35
C ILE A 768 7.51 36.16 16.76
N CYS A 769 7.68 37.25 17.49
CA CYS A 769 6.55 38.09 17.91
C CYS A 769 5.88 38.78 16.72
N GLY A 770 6.64 39.25 15.72
CA GLY A 770 6.09 39.89 14.52
C GLY A 770 5.23 38.94 13.69
N VAL A 771 5.67 37.69 13.52
CA VAL A 771 4.86 36.66 12.83
C VAL A 771 3.58 36.35 13.61
N VAL A 772 3.67 36.14 14.92
CA VAL A 772 2.48 35.90 15.75
C VAL A 772 1.51 37.07 15.69
N ASP A 773 2.02 38.31 15.72
CA ASP A 773 1.20 39.51 15.64
C ASP A 773 0.47 39.66 14.31
N MET A 774 1.16 39.38 13.21
CA MET A 774 0.56 39.42 11.89
C MET A 774 -0.53 38.35 11.75
N VAL A 775 -0.26 37.12 12.20
CA VAL A 775 -1.24 36.02 12.12
C VAL A 775 -2.46 36.31 13.02
N LEU A 776 -2.28 36.88 14.21
CA LEU A 776 -3.39 37.25 15.09
C LEU A 776 -4.14 38.51 14.64
N ALA A 777 -3.55 39.33 13.79
CA ALA A 777 -4.22 40.49 13.21
C ALA A 777 -5.28 40.09 12.16
N ASP A 778 -5.16 38.90 11.55
CA ASP A 778 -6.22 38.30 10.75
C ASP A 778 -7.30 37.68 11.66
N PRO A 779 -8.54 38.20 11.66
CA PRO A 779 -9.62 37.67 12.50
C PRO A 779 -9.95 36.19 12.22
N GLU A 780 -9.79 35.72 10.99
CA GLU A 780 -10.06 34.31 10.65
C GLU A 780 -9.00 33.41 11.29
N MET A 781 -7.72 33.77 11.16
CA MET A 781 -6.63 32.98 11.74
C MET A 781 -6.59 33.08 13.27
N ALA A 782 -6.93 34.23 13.85
CA ALA A 782 -7.13 34.35 15.30
C ALA A 782 -8.23 33.40 15.81
N ALA A 783 -9.34 33.27 15.06
CA ALA A 783 -10.40 32.31 15.38
C ALA A 783 -9.93 30.85 15.23
N VAL A 784 -9.15 30.54 14.19
CA VAL A 784 -8.54 29.21 13.98
C VAL A 784 -7.57 28.86 15.12
N ILE A 785 -6.69 29.77 15.53
CA ILE A 785 -5.78 29.56 16.67
C ILE A 785 -6.60 29.33 17.93
N LYS A 786 -7.62 30.14 18.21
CA LYS A 786 -8.48 29.95 19.38
C LYS A 786 -9.22 28.61 19.36
N GLN A 787 -9.58 28.09 18.19
CA GLN A 787 -10.19 26.76 18.05
C GLN A 787 -9.18 25.63 18.31
N LEU A 788 -7.97 25.74 17.76
CA LEU A 788 -6.93 24.71 17.85
C LEU A 788 -6.23 24.72 19.23
N ASN A 789 -6.01 25.91 19.77
CA ASN A 789 -5.33 26.20 21.01
C ASN A 789 -6.07 27.30 21.81
N PRO A 790 -7.17 26.96 22.52
CA PRO A 790 -7.96 27.93 23.29
C PRO A 790 -7.19 28.65 24.40
N GLY A 791 -6.10 28.06 24.87
CA GLY A 791 -5.21 28.60 25.90
C GLY A 791 -3.97 29.29 25.34
N PHE A 792 -3.92 29.60 24.03
CA PHE A 792 -2.78 30.28 23.45
C PHE A 792 -2.63 31.69 24.04
N GLU A 793 -1.45 31.98 24.58
CA GLU A 793 -1.05 33.30 25.02
C GLU A 793 0.09 33.80 24.12
N LYS A 794 -0.07 35.01 23.58
CA LYS A 794 0.98 35.66 22.79
C LYS A 794 2.22 35.86 23.68
N PRO A 795 3.43 35.49 23.21
CA PRO A 795 4.64 35.74 23.97
C PRO A 795 4.94 37.24 24.08
N SER A 796 5.39 37.69 25.25
CA SER A 796 5.83 39.07 25.50
C SER A 796 7.35 39.20 25.40
N ARG A 797 7.81 40.36 24.94
CA ARG A 797 9.24 40.71 24.88
C ARG A 797 9.65 41.50 26.14
N PRO A 798 10.91 41.38 26.61
CA PRO A 798 11.94 40.47 26.11
C PRO A 798 11.69 39.02 26.55
N PHE A 799 12.23 38.05 25.82
CA PHE A 799 12.20 36.64 26.22
C PHE A 799 13.14 36.39 27.39
N MET A 800 12.89 35.33 28.16
CA MET A 800 13.78 34.96 29.25
C MET A 800 15.12 34.51 28.65
N ARG A 801 16.23 35.02 29.18
CA ARG A 801 17.58 34.55 28.81
C ARG A 801 18.10 33.63 29.89
N MET A 802 18.62 32.48 29.47
CA MET A 802 19.20 31.49 30.36
C MET A 802 20.49 30.99 29.72
N LYS A 803 21.59 30.94 30.47
CA LYS A 803 22.79 30.25 29.98
C LYS A 803 22.64 28.74 30.18
N TYR A 804 23.34 27.96 29.36
CA TYR A 804 23.43 26.51 29.52
C TYR A 804 23.77 26.10 30.96
N THR A 805 24.75 26.77 31.59
CA THR A 805 25.14 26.50 32.97
C THR A 805 23.99 26.72 33.96
N ASP A 806 23.21 27.79 33.75
CA ASP A 806 22.07 28.11 34.61
C ASP A 806 20.93 27.09 34.43
N ALA A 807 20.78 26.53 33.21
CA ALA A 807 19.83 25.46 32.94
C ALA A 807 20.23 24.16 33.63
N ILE A 808 21.52 23.79 33.61
CA ILE A 808 22.05 22.63 34.35
C ILE A 808 21.78 22.78 35.85
N ASP A 809 22.09 23.96 36.41
CA ASP A 809 21.82 24.26 37.82
C ASP A 809 20.32 24.19 38.13
N TRP A 810 19.47 24.71 37.23
CA TRP A 810 18.01 24.65 37.38
C TRP A 810 17.49 23.21 37.38
N LEU A 811 17.96 22.35 36.47
CA LEU A 811 17.57 20.94 36.37
C LEU A 811 17.95 20.16 37.63
N ASN A 812 19.16 20.38 38.13
CA ASN A 812 19.67 19.74 39.34
C ASN A 812 19.01 20.25 40.63
N ALA A 813 18.48 21.48 40.63
CA ALA A 813 17.81 22.08 41.78
C ALA A 813 16.33 21.67 41.96
N GLN A 814 15.75 20.91 41.02
CA GLN A 814 14.38 20.40 41.17
C GLN A 814 14.26 19.36 42.29
N ASP A 815 13.05 19.18 42.84
CA ASP A 815 12.77 18.16 43.87
C ASP A 815 11.69 17.16 43.39
N PRO A 816 12.05 15.92 43.00
CA PRO A 816 13.42 15.42 42.85
C PRO A 816 14.15 16.02 41.63
N PRO A 817 15.50 15.98 41.58
CA PRO A 817 16.28 16.48 40.45
C PRO A 817 15.85 15.88 39.12
N ILE A 818 15.92 16.66 38.05
CA ILE A 818 15.72 16.15 36.69
C ILE A 818 17.06 15.59 36.23
N LEU A 819 17.08 14.30 35.94
CA LEU A 819 18.29 13.54 35.62
C LEU A 819 18.50 13.47 34.10
N ASN A 820 19.75 13.29 33.68
CA ASN A 820 20.12 13.05 32.29
C ASN A 820 19.68 11.65 31.81
N GLU A 821 19.90 11.32 30.54
CA GLU A 821 19.47 10.03 29.96
C GLU A 821 20.09 8.79 30.65
N GLU A 822 21.22 8.97 31.34
CA GLU A 822 21.90 7.92 32.12
C GLU A 822 21.37 7.78 33.55
N GLY A 823 20.40 8.62 33.94
CA GLY A 823 19.83 8.63 35.29
C GLY A 823 20.72 9.30 36.34
N ASN A 824 21.65 10.17 35.93
CA ASN A 824 22.53 10.92 36.80
C ASN A 824 22.17 12.43 36.81
N PRO A 825 22.54 13.20 37.85
CA PRO A 825 22.48 14.66 37.80
C PRO A 825 23.30 15.20 36.63
N HIS A 826 22.82 16.26 35.99
CA HIS A 826 23.48 16.85 34.83
C HIS A 826 24.82 17.49 35.22
N VAL A 827 25.84 17.33 34.38
CA VAL A 827 27.15 17.97 34.53
C VAL A 827 27.50 18.81 33.31
N PHE A 828 28.46 19.74 33.45
CA PHE A 828 28.91 20.56 32.33
C PHE A 828 29.47 19.69 31.20
N GLY A 829 28.99 19.92 29.98
CA GLY A 829 29.32 19.12 28.80
C GLY A 829 28.23 18.11 28.42
N ASP A 830 27.27 17.83 29.31
CA ASP A 830 26.10 17.03 28.97
C ASP A 830 25.21 17.76 27.96
N ASP A 831 24.67 17.01 26.99
CA ASP A 831 23.56 17.48 26.19
C ASP A 831 22.26 17.50 27.02
N ILE A 832 21.41 18.51 26.81
CA ILE A 832 20.11 18.60 27.48
C ILE A 832 19.06 18.00 26.55
N ALA A 833 18.85 16.69 26.69
CA ALA A 833 17.91 15.95 25.86
C ALA A 833 16.47 16.48 25.94
N GLU A 834 15.67 16.14 24.91
CA GLU A 834 14.28 16.61 24.69
C GLU A 834 13.41 16.61 25.96
N ALA A 835 13.48 15.53 26.75
CA ALA A 835 12.62 15.35 27.91
C ALA A 835 12.95 16.35 29.04
N ALA A 836 14.25 16.56 29.32
CA ALA A 836 14.71 17.51 30.33
C ALA A 836 14.45 18.95 29.88
N GLU A 837 14.78 19.27 28.63
CA GLU A 837 14.53 20.58 28.00
C GLU A 837 13.04 20.97 28.09
N ARG A 838 12.15 20.06 27.69
CA ARG A 838 10.70 20.29 27.76
C ARG A 838 10.22 20.47 29.18
N LYS A 839 10.63 19.59 30.11
CA LYS A 839 10.19 19.67 31.50
C LYS A 839 10.58 21.01 32.12
N MET A 840 11.79 21.50 31.83
CA MET A 840 12.24 22.84 32.24
C MET A 840 11.38 23.94 31.62
N THR A 841 11.23 23.93 30.30
CA THR A 841 10.50 24.96 29.57
C THR A 841 9.01 25.03 29.97
N ASP A 842 8.37 23.87 30.16
CA ASP A 842 6.96 23.75 30.55
C ASP A 842 6.75 24.17 32.02
N THR A 843 7.72 23.92 32.90
CA THR A 843 7.64 24.31 34.32
C THR A 843 7.86 25.82 34.49
N ILE A 844 8.79 26.41 33.72
CA ILE A 844 9.01 27.86 33.67
C ILE A 844 7.85 28.57 32.95
N ASN A 845 7.26 27.90 31.97
CA ASN A 845 6.10 28.32 31.18
C ASN A 845 6.27 29.71 30.53
N LYS A 846 7.47 29.98 29.98
CA LYS A 846 7.80 31.19 29.21
C LYS A 846 8.71 30.82 28.04
N PRO A 847 8.75 31.63 26.96
CA PRO A 847 9.81 31.53 25.95
C PRO A 847 11.19 31.75 26.59
N ILE A 848 12.13 30.85 26.28
CA ILE A 848 13.50 30.90 26.79
C ILE A 848 14.47 30.95 25.61
N LEU A 849 15.36 31.94 25.61
CA LEU A 849 16.59 31.95 24.81
C LEU A 849 17.66 31.25 25.64
N LEU A 850 17.85 29.95 25.39
CA LEU A 850 18.89 29.15 26.03
C LEU A 850 20.19 29.36 25.27
N THR A 851 21.23 29.84 25.93
CA THR A 851 22.44 30.36 25.27
C THR A 851 23.73 29.76 25.83
N HIS A 852 24.85 29.99 25.13
CA HIS A 852 26.19 29.63 25.62
C HIS A 852 26.40 28.13 25.85
N PHE A 853 26.11 27.31 24.85
CA PHE A 853 26.33 25.87 24.93
C PHE A 853 27.83 25.51 24.84
N PRO A 854 28.27 24.39 25.44
CA PRO A 854 29.65 23.93 25.34
C PRO A 854 30.09 23.68 23.89
N VAL A 855 31.35 23.99 23.58
CA VAL A 855 31.93 23.84 22.23
C VAL A 855 31.89 22.37 21.76
N GLU A 856 32.01 21.42 22.68
CA GLU A 856 32.10 19.98 22.37
C GLU A 856 30.80 19.37 21.86
N ILE A 857 29.65 19.99 22.15
CA ILE A 857 28.31 19.45 21.81
C ILE A 857 27.60 20.27 20.73
N LYS A 858 28.28 21.23 20.12
CA LYS A 858 27.73 22.10 19.07
C LYS A 858 28.55 22.01 17.78
N ALA A 859 27.97 22.50 16.70
CA ALA A 859 28.55 22.39 15.37
C ALA A 859 29.86 23.19 15.23
N PHE A 860 30.74 22.71 14.33
CA PHE A 860 32.11 23.20 14.20
C PHE A 860 32.24 24.67 13.75
N TYR A 861 31.21 25.26 13.16
CA TYR A 861 31.23 26.63 12.63
C TYR A 861 30.86 27.71 13.66
N MET A 862 30.40 27.31 14.85
CA MET A 862 29.91 28.24 15.86
C MET A 862 31.04 29.04 16.51
N LYS A 863 30.90 30.37 16.59
CA LYS A 863 31.86 31.26 17.24
C LYS A 863 31.92 31.00 18.74
N LYS A 864 33.13 31.01 19.32
CA LYS A 864 33.34 30.89 20.77
C LYS A 864 33.00 32.19 21.49
N ASP A 865 32.50 32.09 22.70
CA ASP A 865 32.31 33.27 23.55
C ASP A 865 33.69 33.86 23.95
N PRO A 866 33.91 35.18 23.77
CA PRO A 866 35.20 35.79 24.06
C PRO A 866 35.55 35.84 25.56
N ASN A 867 34.57 35.70 26.45
CA ASN A 867 34.74 35.70 27.91
C ASN A 867 34.84 34.29 28.51
N ASP A 868 34.31 33.26 27.82
CA ASP A 868 34.46 31.85 28.19
C ASP A 868 34.63 30.96 26.95
N LEU A 869 35.89 30.64 26.61
CA LEU A 869 36.23 29.86 25.42
C LEU A 869 35.76 28.40 25.44
N ARG A 870 35.16 27.93 26.56
CA ARG A 870 34.55 26.60 26.66
C ARG A 870 33.14 26.54 26.05
N VAL A 871 32.53 27.69 25.77
CA VAL A 871 31.18 27.80 25.23
C VAL A 871 31.12 28.60 23.93
N THR A 872 30.03 28.49 23.21
CA THR A 872 29.77 29.16 21.93
C THR A 872 28.77 30.31 22.07
N GLU A 873 28.85 31.33 21.21
CA GLU A 873 27.80 32.34 21.02
C GLU A 873 26.61 31.73 20.23
N SER A 874 25.99 30.72 20.84
CA SER A 874 24.89 29.92 20.30
C SER A 874 23.62 30.16 21.09
N VAL A 875 22.47 30.04 20.44
CA VAL A 875 21.14 30.18 21.03
C VAL A 875 20.18 29.12 20.50
N ASP A 876 19.45 28.49 21.41
CA ASP A 876 18.27 27.68 21.11
C ASP A 876 17.04 28.40 21.69
N VAL A 877 15.97 28.56 20.90
CA VAL A 877 14.72 29.19 21.35
C VAL A 877 13.74 28.10 21.78
N LEU A 878 13.48 28.03 23.07
CA LEU A 878 12.60 27.05 23.70
C LEU A 878 11.23 27.64 23.93
N MET A 879 10.18 26.96 23.45
CA MET A 879 8.79 27.33 23.65
C MET A 879 8.05 26.31 24.51
N PRO A 880 7.18 26.77 25.44
CA PRO A 880 6.32 25.87 26.20
C PRO A 880 5.51 24.94 25.29
N ASN A 881 5.28 23.73 25.77
CA ASN A 881 4.60 22.62 25.12
C ASN A 881 5.35 21.97 23.96
N VAL A 882 6.43 22.54 23.43
CA VAL A 882 7.21 21.97 22.30
C VAL A 882 8.67 21.71 22.65
N GLY A 883 9.34 22.63 23.34
CA GLY A 883 10.79 22.67 23.47
C GLY A 883 11.41 23.55 22.38
N GLU A 884 12.58 23.16 21.89
CA GLU A 884 13.34 23.87 20.85
C GLU A 884 12.57 24.02 19.52
N ILE A 885 12.35 25.27 19.09
CA ILE A 885 11.76 25.61 17.78
C ILE A 885 12.75 26.31 16.84
N VAL A 886 13.85 26.86 17.35
CA VAL A 886 14.91 27.55 16.61
C VAL A 886 16.26 27.17 17.20
N GLY A 887 17.23 26.91 16.33
CA GLY A 887 18.65 26.85 16.69
C GLY A 887 19.45 27.88 15.89
N GLY A 888 20.38 28.57 16.52
CA GLY A 888 21.17 29.62 15.88
C GLY A 888 22.50 29.89 16.57
N SER A 889 23.38 30.63 15.90
CA SER A 889 24.67 31.04 16.46
C SER A 889 25.27 32.21 15.70
N MET A 890 26.23 32.87 16.34
CA MET A 890 27.27 33.61 15.63
C MET A 890 28.24 32.65 14.93
N ARG A 891 28.87 33.08 13.84
CA ARG A 891 29.76 32.24 13.02
C ARG A 891 31.23 32.64 13.21
N MET A 892 32.13 31.68 13.07
CA MET A 892 33.58 31.96 13.13
C MET A 892 34.00 32.94 12.03
N GLU A 893 34.85 33.89 12.37
CA GLU A 893 35.34 34.94 11.47
C GLU A 893 36.78 34.67 10.99
N GLY A 894 37.57 33.92 11.77
CA GLY A 894 38.97 33.67 11.49
C GLY A 894 39.19 32.51 10.52
N TYR A 895 39.96 32.73 9.46
CA TYR A 895 40.34 31.66 8.53
C TYR A 895 41.11 30.53 9.23
N GLU A 896 42.12 30.87 10.05
CA GLU A 896 42.93 29.88 10.77
C GLU A 896 42.11 29.12 11.83
N GLU A 897 41.19 29.81 12.49
CA GLU A 897 40.28 29.20 13.47
C GLU A 897 39.34 28.19 12.79
N LEU A 898 38.76 28.58 11.65
CA LEU A 898 37.87 27.72 10.88
C LEU A 898 38.61 26.51 10.30
N ASP A 899 39.83 26.70 9.76
CA ASP A 899 40.69 25.60 9.29
C ASP A 899 41.04 24.62 10.42
N ALA A 900 41.35 25.14 11.61
CA ALA A 900 41.59 24.32 12.79
C ALA A 900 40.32 23.56 13.21
N ALA A 901 39.13 24.15 13.08
CA ALA A 901 37.86 23.49 13.37
C ALA A 901 37.57 22.33 12.40
N PHE A 902 37.81 22.50 11.09
CA PHE A 902 37.72 21.42 10.09
C PHE A 902 38.63 20.25 10.46
N LYS A 903 39.90 20.53 10.79
CA LYS A 903 40.88 19.53 11.22
C LYS A 903 40.46 18.79 12.49
N LYS A 904 39.96 19.52 13.50
CA LYS A 904 39.51 18.94 14.78
C LYS A 904 38.35 17.95 14.58
N HIS A 905 37.43 18.24 13.67
CA HIS A 905 36.25 17.41 13.42
C HIS A 905 36.48 16.35 12.32
N GLY A 906 37.69 16.25 11.77
CA GLY A 906 38.02 15.26 10.74
C GLY A 906 37.30 15.51 9.41
N ILE A 907 36.98 16.77 9.09
CA ILE A 907 36.26 17.16 7.87
C ILE A 907 37.29 17.68 6.85
N ASP A 908 37.26 17.17 5.62
CA ASP A 908 38.10 17.69 4.54
C ASP A 908 37.64 19.11 4.16
N PRO A 909 38.49 20.15 4.29
CA PRO A 909 38.12 21.52 3.92
C PRO A 909 38.08 21.74 2.39
N ALA A 910 38.62 20.85 1.55
CA ALA A 910 38.73 21.09 0.11
C ALA A 910 37.38 21.35 -0.58
N PRO A 911 36.29 20.60 -0.31
CA PRO A 911 34.96 20.88 -0.86
C PRO A 911 34.33 22.18 -0.34
N TYR A 912 34.86 22.76 0.73
CA TYR A 912 34.38 23.97 1.39
C TYR A 912 35.15 25.22 1.00
N TYR A 913 35.94 25.20 -0.10
CA TYR A 913 36.77 26.33 -0.51
C TYR A 913 35.99 27.65 -0.57
N TRP A 914 34.75 27.62 -1.10
CA TRP A 914 33.85 28.76 -1.24
C TRP A 914 33.35 29.29 0.12
N TYR A 915 33.24 28.42 1.12
CA TYR A 915 32.86 28.77 2.48
C TYR A 915 34.04 29.38 3.25
N MET A 916 35.22 28.77 3.10
CA MET A 916 36.45 29.26 3.71
C MET A 916 36.89 30.61 3.13
N ASP A 917 36.66 30.84 1.84
CA ASP A 917 37.02 32.08 1.16
C ASP A 917 36.27 33.29 1.72
N GLN A 918 35.09 33.11 2.32
CA GLN A 918 34.38 34.18 3.04
C GLN A 918 35.22 34.77 4.17
N ARG A 919 36.12 33.97 4.78
CA ARG A 919 36.99 34.42 5.88
C ARG A 919 38.29 35.08 5.37
N LYS A 920 38.58 34.97 4.07
CA LYS A 920 39.75 35.61 3.44
C LYS A 920 39.39 36.93 2.78
N TYR A 921 38.27 36.97 2.06
CA TYR A 921 37.90 38.09 1.21
C TYR A 921 36.89 39.02 1.90
N GLY A 922 37.35 39.67 2.97
CA GLY A 922 36.55 40.69 3.69
C GLY A 922 35.50 40.09 4.62
N THR A 923 35.94 39.29 5.59
CA THR A 923 35.06 38.73 6.63
C THR A 923 34.39 39.81 7.47
N SER A 924 33.22 39.50 8.00
CA SER A 924 32.43 40.34 8.90
C SER A 924 31.91 39.52 10.09
N PRO A 925 31.62 40.14 11.25
CA PRO A 925 30.87 39.49 12.31
C PRO A 925 29.43 39.26 11.85
N HIS A 926 29.03 38.00 11.77
CA HIS A 926 27.72 37.60 11.28
C HIS A 926 27.18 36.39 12.06
N GLY A 927 25.87 36.20 11.96
CA GLY A 927 25.17 35.11 12.64
C GLY A 927 23.81 34.88 12.03
N GLY A 928 23.23 33.75 12.38
CA GLY A 928 21.96 33.33 11.82
C GLY A 928 21.32 32.20 12.59
N TYR A 929 20.22 31.71 12.04
CA TYR A 929 19.37 30.71 12.68
C TYR A 929 18.57 29.90 11.67
N GLY A 930 18.18 28.71 12.10
CA GLY A 930 17.24 27.83 11.42
C GLY A 930 16.02 27.55 12.31
N LEU A 931 14.83 27.68 11.73
CA LEU A 931 13.54 27.45 12.38
C LEU A 931 12.77 26.36 11.62
N GLY A 932 12.37 25.32 12.33
CA GLY A 932 11.51 24.27 11.78
C GLY A 932 10.04 24.73 11.76
N LEU A 933 9.48 25.00 10.58
CA LEU A 933 8.12 25.53 10.44
C LEU A 933 7.08 24.61 11.11
N GLU A 934 7.23 23.29 10.96
CA GLU A 934 6.32 22.33 11.57
C GLU A 934 6.40 22.33 13.11
N ARG A 935 7.55 22.62 13.70
CA ARG A 935 7.71 22.81 15.17
C ARG A 935 7.05 24.11 15.63
N PHE A 936 7.23 25.20 14.88
CA PHE A 936 6.56 26.48 15.16
C PHE A 936 5.03 26.34 15.13
N LEU A 937 4.50 25.63 14.12
CA LEU A 937 3.06 25.33 14.03
C LEU A 937 2.58 24.43 15.16
N ALA A 938 3.38 23.45 15.57
CA ALA A 938 3.02 22.58 16.68
C ALA A 938 2.87 23.37 17.98
N TRP A 939 3.70 24.38 18.19
CA TRP A 939 3.58 25.30 19.33
C TRP A 939 2.33 26.18 19.20
N LEU A 940 2.20 26.91 18.08
CA LEU A 940 1.11 27.87 17.88
C LEU A 940 -0.28 27.20 17.95
N ALA A 941 -0.42 26.04 17.33
CA ALA A 941 -1.68 25.29 17.25
C ALA A 941 -1.82 24.19 18.33
N ASN A 942 -0.91 24.12 19.32
CA ASN A 942 -0.87 23.10 20.37
C ASN A 942 -1.04 21.66 19.84
N GLN A 943 -0.23 21.32 18.83
CA GLN A 943 -0.21 19.97 18.27
C GLN A 943 0.78 19.10 19.02
N HIS A 944 0.31 17.90 19.37
CA HIS A 944 1.10 16.90 20.08
C HIS A 944 2.35 16.42 19.30
N THR A 945 2.31 16.49 17.96
CA THR A 945 3.43 16.09 17.09
C THR A 945 3.50 16.97 15.85
N VAL A 946 4.72 17.22 15.36
CA VAL A 946 4.98 17.99 14.12
C VAL A 946 4.39 17.32 12.87
N ARG A 947 4.08 16.02 12.94
CA ARG A 947 3.51 15.25 11.82
C ARG A 947 2.12 15.76 11.41
N THR A 948 1.33 16.31 12.34
CA THR A 948 0.01 16.89 12.01
C THR A 948 0.11 18.24 11.34
N CYS A 949 1.21 18.94 11.57
CA CYS A 949 1.56 20.18 10.90
C CYS A 949 2.02 19.95 9.46
N CYS A 950 2.16 18.69 9.03
CA CYS A 950 2.45 18.30 7.66
C CYS A 950 1.17 17.99 6.87
N MET A 951 1.23 18.24 5.56
CA MET A 951 0.26 17.67 4.61
C MET A 951 0.42 16.15 4.57
N TYR A 952 1.61 15.68 4.17
CA TYR A 952 2.01 14.27 4.16
C TYR A 952 3.41 14.12 4.77
N PRO A 953 3.54 13.72 6.05
CA PRO A 953 4.82 13.72 6.73
C PRO A 953 5.78 12.65 6.17
N ARG A 954 7.09 12.92 6.25
CA ARG A 954 8.16 11.95 5.97
C ARG A 954 8.96 11.71 7.24
N PHE A 955 9.17 10.44 7.56
CA PHE A 955 9.99 10.00 8.70
C PHE A 955 10.41 8.53 8.48
N MET A 956 11.28 7.99 9.33
CA MET A 956 11.72 6.60 9.23
C MET A 956 10.54 5.63 9.16
N GLY A 957 10.49 4.81 8.10
CA GLY A 957 9.38 3.88 7.86
C GLY A 957 8.17 4.47 7.13
N ARG A 958 8.18 5.75 6.73
CA ARG A 958 7.08 6.39 6.00
C ARG A 958 7.51 7.29 4.84
N CYS A 959 7.20 6.83 3.62
CA CYS A 959 7.38 7.57 2.36
C CYS A 959 6.13 7.45 1.45
N LYS A 960 4.94 7.44 2.06
CA LYS A 960 3.64 7.42 1.38
C LYS A 960 2.83 8.66 1.77
N PRO A 961 1.82 9.07 0.99
CA PRO A 961 0.91 10.15 1.37
C PRO A 961 0.39 9.93 2.80
#